data_AF-A0A9Q0N7H7-F1
#
_entry.id   AF-A0A9Q0N7H7-F1
#
_cell.length_a   1.000
_cell.length_b   1.000
_cell.length_c   1.000
_cell.angle_alpha   90.00
_cell.angle_beta   90.00
_cell.angle_gamma   90.00
#
_symmetry.space_group_name_H-M   'P 1'
#
loop_
_entity.id
_entity.type
_entity.pdbx_description
1 polymer ?
#
loop_
_entity_poly.entity_id
_entity_poly.type
_entity_poly.pdbx_seq_one_letter_code
_entity_poly.pdbx_strand_id
1 'polypeptide(L)'
;MGQKNNPNDGLSKKQTNNINYDDFPYESFPFTYTRPEHLRTIGLVFGMQPPMIENARILDIGCGEGGNMIDFAESYPQSYSLGIDLSKVQVNNGMEVVKSLALKNIELKHLSILDLDESFGKFDYIICHGVISWVPDVVCDKIFEISSKLLSPNGIAFISYNTLPGWNMQKTIRDMMMFHGAAFTDNHDKLQQAKLLLDFVNESLEGSDSPYSKFLQHETKLIKNLNNSYLLHEYLGEKNTAFYFQEFVSNARKHNLNYLGDTSLSTMFVGNLPAKAAEKLQSINDIVRTEQYMDFITNRKFRTTLLCHDNVMINRTIEPSKLSDFYTTFNIRPAMPENEVDISNAVESLGFHYNNSESPDISTSSPIMKAVFYIYADNIGNPLTLEQIAKLAVKKLEKLQLKDFRAEIDSVIAKLMLQGYVQIFATKPSSIYEISSKPKVSELVRYQAQKLGQTNLVVTNRVNALVPLQLHEKYIIELLDGKNSIEQIEEKIFEKFTAGVLVASNKDGIVSDEQLLKPYITHFEKVKSKAEHEEINVIIEIPMASNPVKYEMDKESGAIFVDRFMQTAMFYPGNYGFIPHSLSEDGDPVDVLVMSHYPVVPGCVIRSRPIGVLMMEDESGLDEKIIAVPVSKLDITFDSIKDLDSLCPMLRQRIVHFFEHYKDLEKGKWVKVIGWENVQKAKELINEGISRAKS
;
A
#
# COMPACT_ATOMS: atom_id res chain seq x y z
N MET A 1 -42.24 -56.25 47.99
CA MET A 1 -41.19 -55.23 48.24
C MET A 1 -39.98 -55.56 47.37
N GLY A 2 -39.50 -54.61 46.58
CA GLY A 2 -38.28 -54.71 45.78
C GLY A 2 -38.49 -54.95 44.27
N GLN A 3 -38.82 -53.88 43.53
CA GLN A 3 -38.67 -53.84 42.06
C GLN A 3 -37.19 -53.82 41.69
N LYS A 4 -36.83 -54.58 40.65
CA LYS A 4 -35.48 -54.68 40.07
C LYS A 4 -35.17 -53.39 39.29
N ASN A 5 -34.14 -52.66 39.69
CA ASN A 5 -33.59 -51.55 38.92
C ASN A 5 -32.72 -52.09 37.77
N ASN A 6 -33.02 -51.58 36.58
CA ASN A 6 -32.33 -51.80 35.31
C ASN A 6 -31.10 -50.87 35.27
N PRO A 7 -29.88 -51.32 34.94
CA PRO A 7 -28.67 -50.48 35.04
C PRO A 7 -28.48 -49.46 33.90
N ASN A 8 -29.56 -49.02 33.25
CA ASN A 8 -29.50 -48.07 32.11
C ASN A 8 -29.97 -46.64 32.43
N ASP A 9 -30.36 -46.32 33.67
CA ASP A 9 -30.66 -44.95 34.09
C ASP A 9 -29.44 -44.30 34.76
N GLY A 10 -28.42 -44.02 33.96
CA GLY A 10 -27.17 -43.40 34.43
C GLY A 10 -26.37 -42.66 33.36
N LEU A 11 -26.93 -42.45 32.16
CA LEU A 11 -26.37 -41.50 31.20
C LEU A 11 -26.78 -40.09 31.64
N SER A 12 -26.11 -39.57 32.68
CA SER A 12 -26.07 -38.13 32.88
C SER A 12 -25.59 -37.51 31.58
N LYS A 13 -26.44 -36.70 30.95
CA LYS A 13 -26.05 -35.79 29.88
C LYS A 13 -24.78 -35.07 30.35
N LYS A 14 -23.60 -35.49 29.86
CA LYS A 14 -22.45 -34.59 29.83
C LYS A 14 -22.94 -33.40 29.03
N GLN A 15 -23.12 -32.26 29.68
CA GLN A 15 -23.25 -30.99 29.00
C GLN A 15 -22.02 -30.89 28.08
N THR A 16 -22.24 -31.13 26.80
CA THR A 16 -21.28 -30.80 25.75
C THR A 16 -21.18 -29.28 25.78
N ASN A 17 -20.04 -28.77 26.27
CA ASN A 17 -19.72 -27.35 26.27
C ASN A 17 -19.35 -26.93 24.84
N ASN A 18 -20.32 -27.00 23.91
CA ASN A 18 -20.12 -26.47 22.57
C ASN A 18 -19.99 -24.96 22.68
N ILE A 19 -18.84 -24.43 22.29
CA ILE A 19 -18.71 -23.00 21.98
C ILE A 19 -19.65 -22.75 20.80
N ASN A 20 -20.73 -22.01 21.04
CA ASN A 20 -21.64 -21.60 19.98
C ASN A 20 -20.93 -20.53 19.13
N TYR A 21 -20.88 -20.73 17.82
CA TYR A 21 -20.26 -19.78 16.89
C TYR A 21 -20.90 -18.38 16.94
N ASP A 22 -22.16 -18.29 17.39
CA ASP A 22 -22.85 -17.01 17.56
C ASP A 22 -22.49 -16.28 18.88
N ASP A 23 -21.98 -16.98 19.91
CA ASP A 23 -21.66 -16.37 21.21
C ASP A 23 -20.32 -15.61 21.17
N PHE A 24 -19.41 -16.04 20.31
CA PHE A 24 -18.12 -15.39 20.07
C PHE A 24 -17.82 -15.39 18.57
N PRO A 25 -18.36 -14.43 17.79
CA PRO A 25 -18.10 -14.36 16.36
C PRO A 25 -16.59 -14.25 16.08
N TYR A 26 -16.10 -15.08 15.16
CA TYR A 26 -14.74 -14.95 14.64
C TYR A 26 -14.64 -13.72 13.73
N GLU A 27 -13.44 -13.16 13.60
CA GLU A 27 -13.24 -12.00 12.74
C GLU A 27 -13.21 -12.43 11.27
N SER A 28 -13.99 -11.78 10.42
CA SER A 28 -13.98 -12.01 8.98
C SER A 28 -12.87 -11.18 8.33
N PHE A 29 -11.77 -11.83 7.95
CA PHE A 29 -10.63 -11.19 7.31
C PHE A 29 -10.55 -11.51 5.81
N PRO A 30 -10.14 -10.54 4.98
CA PRO A 30 -9.75 -10.80 3.62
C PRO A 30 -8.34 -11.41 3.58
N PHE A 31 -8.11 -12.33 2.65
CA PHE A 31 -6.79 -12.90 2.42
C PHE A 31 -6.41 -12.72 0.96
N THR A 32 -5.19 -12.24 0.69
CA THR A 32 -4.72 -11.99 -0.67
C THR A 32 -4.56 -13.29 -1.47
N TYR A 33 -4.11 -14.36 -0.80
CA TYR A 33 -3.83 -15.66 -1.40
C TYR A 33 -5.08 -16.52 -1.68
N THR A 34 -6.25 -16.15 -1.17
CA THR A 34 -7.54 -16.82 -1.47
C THR A 34 -8.23 -16.23 -2.70
N ARG A 35 -7.77 -15.07 -3.19
CA ARG A 35 -8.41 -14.37 -4.32
C ARG A 35 -8.45 -15.24 -5.58
N PRO A 36 -9.58 -15.33 -6.28
CA PRO A 36 -9.67 -16.03 -7.56
C PRO A 36 -8.62 -15.58 -8.58
N GLU A 37 -8.24 -14.29 -8.61
CA GLU A 37 -7.16 -13.79 -9.47
C GLU A 37 -5.81 -14.44 -9.14
N HIS A 38 -5.51 -14.61 -7.86
CA HIS A 38 -4.31 -15.29 -7.39
C HIS A 38 -4.35 -16.78 -7.75
N LEU A 39 -5.49 -17.44 -7.49
CA LEU A 39 -5.68 -18.86 -7.81
C LEU A 39 -5.49 -19.12 -9.31
N ARG A 40 -6.08 -18.26 -10.15
CA ARG A 40 -5.93 -18.29 -11.61
C ARG A 40 -4.47 -18.10 -12.03
N THR A 41 -3.78 -17.16 -11.40
CA THR A 41 -2.35 -16.90 -11.66
C THR A 41 -1.50 -18.15 -11.41
N ILE A 42 -1.68 -18.81 -10.27
CA ILE A 42 -0.96 -20.05 -9.96
C ILE A 42 -1.35 -21.18 -10.93
N GLY A 43 -2.62 -21.30 -11.29
CA GLY A 43 -3.06 -22.26 -12.32
C GLY A 43 -2.35 -22.07 -13.66
N LEU A 44 -2.23 -20.83 -14.14
CA LEU A 44 -1.55 -20.50 -15.39
C LEU A 44 -0.04 -20.77 -15.31
N VAL A 45 0.61 -20.51 -14.17
CA VAL A 45 2.03 -20.85 -13.95
C VAL A 45 2.27 -22.34 -14.18
N PHE A 46 1.32 -23.19 -13.76
CA PHE A 46 1.38 -24.63 -13.97
C PHE A 46 0.72 -25.12 -15.26
N GLY A 47 0.45 -24.22 -16.21
CA GLY A 47 -0.03 -24.54 -17.56
C GLY A 47 -1.52 -24.92 -17.65
N MET A 48 -2.30 -24.72 -16.59
CA MET A 48 -3.76 -24.84 -16.68
C MET A 48 -4.36 -23.71 -17.52
N GLN A 49 -5.64 -23.85 -17.87
CA GLN A 49 -6.46 -22.78 -18.44
C GLN A 49 -7.67 -22.51 -17.54
N PRO A 50 -7.48 -21.90 -16.35
CA PRO A 50 -8.57 -21.66 -15.43
C PRO A 50 -9.58 -20.66 -16.02
N PRO A 51 -10.87 -20.72 -15.61
CA PRO A 51 -11.90 -19.81 -16.08
C PRO A 51 -11.53 -18.32 -15.94
N MET A 52 -12.17 -17.48 -16.75
CA MET A 52 -11.95 -16.03 -16.70
C MET A 52 -12.66 -15.43 -15.48
N ILE A 53 -12.01 -14.46 -14.83
CA ILE A 53 -12.43 -13.90 -13.54
C ILE A 53 -13.71 -13.06 -13.68
N GLU A 54 -13.85 -12.36 -14.80
CA GLU A 54 -14.88 -11.35 -15.03
C GLU A 54 -16.30 -11.91 -14.90
N ASN A 55 -16.48 -13.18 -15.28
CA ASN A 55 -17.78 -13.89 -15.26
C ASN A 55 -17.73 -15.15 -14.38
N ALA A 56 -16.72 -15.27 -13.51
CA ALA A 56 -16.51 -16.47 -12.71
C ALA A 56 -17.63 -16.72 -11.70
N ARG A 57 -17.92 -17.99 -11.43
CA ARG A 57 -18.75 -18.42 -10.31
C ARG A 57 -17.87 -18.85 -9.14
N ILE A 58 -18.03 -18.24 -7.96
CA ILE A 58 -17.20 -18.52 -6.78
C ILE A 58 -18.07 -19.04 -5.64
N LEU A 59 -17.58 -20.08 -4.97
CA LEU A 59 -18.13 -20.62 -3.73
C LEU A 59 -17.11 -20.41 -2.61
N ASP A 60 -17.51 -19.79 -1.50
CA ASP A 60 -16.69 -19.72 -0.28
C ASP A 60 -17.40 -20.47 0.86
N ILE A 61 -16.70 -21.48 1.38
CA ILE A 61 -17.18 -22.40 2.41
C ILE A 61 -16.62 -21.94 3.75
N GLY A 62 -17.51 -21.61 4.69
CA GLY A 62 -17.12 -20.98 5.95
C GLY A 62 -16.83 -19.49 5.78
N CYS A 63 -17.70 -18.78 5.06
CA CYS A 63 -17.42 -17.41 4.62
C CYS A 63 -17.48 -16.36 5.73
N GLY A 64 -18.03 -16.68 6.92
CA GLY A 64 -18.37 -15.69 7.93
C GLY A 64 -19.23 -14.56 7.38
N GLU A 65 -18.83 -13.31 7.62
CA GLU A 65 -19.49 -12.11 7.08
C GLU A 65 -19.24 -11.89 5.57
N GLY A 66 -18.48 -12.77 4.90
CA GLY A 66 -18.18 -12.65 3.47
C GLY A 66 -17.06 -11.65 3.15
N GLY A 67 -16.28 -11.21 4.15
CA GLY A 67 -15.21 -10.22 3.99
C GLY A 67 -14.16 -10.60 2.93
N ASN A 68 -14.00 -11.89 2.65
CA ASN A 68 -13.10 -12.42 1.63
C ASN A 68 -13.63 -12.29 0.18
N MET A 69 -14.93 -12.06 -0.01
CA MET A 69 -15.62 -12.09 -1.32
C MET A 69 -16.26 -10.76 -1.72
N ILE A 70 -16.58 -9.89 -0.77
CA ILE A 70 -17.34 -8.67 -1.05
C ILE A 70 -16.56 -7.72 -1.98
N ASP A 71 -15.25 -7.53 -1.76
CA ASP A 71 -14.41 -6.72 -2.66
C ASP A 71 -14.35 -7.32 -4.07
N PHE A 72 -14.29 -8.65 -4.16
CA PHE A 72 -14.30 -9.35 -5.44
C PHE A 72 -15.62 -9.10 -6.20
N ALA A 73 -16.76 -9.27 -5.52
CA ALA A 73 -18.07 -9.03 -6.12
C ALA A 73 -18.24 -7.56 -6.57
N GLU A 74 -17.71 -6.60 -5.80
CA GLU A 74 -17.69 -5.19 -6.21
C GLU A 74 -16.80 -4.97 -7.45
N SER A 75 -15.65 -5.63 -7.51
CA SER A 75 -14.66 -5.49 -8.60
C SER A 75 -15.11 -6.12 -9.92
N TYR A 76 -15.90 -7.20 -9.87
CA TYR A 76 -16.37 -7.93 -11.06
C TYR A 76 -17.90 -8.08 -11.05
N PRO A 77 -18.66 -7.06 -11.48
CA PRO A 77 -20.13 -7.07 -11.42
C PRO A 77 -20.84 -8.17 -12.24
N GLN A 78 -20.13 -8.80 -13.17
CA GLN A 78 -20.64 -9.90 -14.01
C GLN A 78 -20.34 -11.30 -13.44
N SER A 79 -19.50 -11.39 -12.41
CA SER A 79 -19.24 -12.62 -11.68
C SER A 79 -20.46 -13.04 -10.84
N TYR A 80 -20.42 -14.21 -10.21
CA TYR A 80 -21.39 -14.60 -9.20
C TYR A 80 -20.69 -15.27 -8.02
N SER A 81 -21.07 -14.86 -6.81
CA SER A 81 -20.39 -15.23 -5.57
C SER A 81 -21.40 -15.81 -4.57
N LEU A 82 -21.19 -17.04 -4.12
CA LEU A 82 -21.99 -17.68 -3.06
C LEU A 82 -21.10 -17.95 -1.84
N GLY A 83 -21.39 -17.29 -0.72
CA GLY A 83 -20.80 -17.60 0.58
C GLY A 83 -21.76 -18.45 1.40
N ILE A 84 -21.27 -19.49 2.07
CA ILE A 84 -22.05 -20.24 3.05
C ILE A 84 -21.37 -20.26 4.41
N ASP A 85 -22.16 -20.16 5.48
CA ASP A 85 -21.65 -20.30 6.84
C ASP A 85 -22.68 -20.93 7.78
N LEU A 86 -22.18 -21.54 8.86
CA LEU A 86 -23.01 -22.12 9.91
C LEU A 86 -23.47 -21.06 10.94
N SER A 87 -22.76 -19.93 11.08
CA SER A 87 -23.18 -18.85 11.96
C SER A 87 -24.21 -17.96 11.28
N LYS A 88 -25.42 -17.90 11.86
CA LYS A 88 -26.49 -17.02 11.38
C LYS A 88 -26.15 -15.56 11.63
N VAL A 89 -25.47 -15.24 12.74
CA VAL A 89 -25.07 -13.87 13.09
C VAL A 89 -24.11 -13.31 12.03
N GLN A 90 -23.06 -14.07 11.70
CA GLN A 90 -22.06 -13.70 10.68
C GLN A 90 -22.72 -13.45 9.31
N VAL A 91 -23.57 -14.38 8.87
CA VAL A 91 -24.25 -14.26 7.57
C VAL A 91 -25.17 -13.03 7.54
N ASN A 92 -25.90 -12.75 8.62
CA ASN A 92 -26.74 -11.56 8.69
C ASN A 92 -25.92 -10.26 8.62
N ASN A 93 -24.81 -10.18 9.35
CA ASN A 93 -23.91 -9.02 9.31
C ASN A 93 -23.38 -8.80 7.88
N GLY A 94 -22.91 -9.87 7.23
CA GLY A 94 -22.45 -9.81 5.84
C GLY A 94 -23.54 -9.36 4.87
N MET A 95 -24.77 -9.87 5.03
CA MET A 95 -25.92 -9.44 4.21
C MET A 95 -26.25 -7.96 4.38
N GLU A 96 -26.06 -7.38 5.57
CA GLU A 96 -26.21 -5.93 5.77
C GLU A 96 -25.17 -5.13 4.98
N VAL A 97 -23.92 -5.59 4.94
CA VAL A 97 -22.86 -4.97 4.12
C VAL A 97 -23.20 -5.07 2.63
N VAL A 98 -23.53 -6.27 2.15
CA VAL A 98 -23.93 -6.51 0.74
C VAL A 98 -25.08 -5.61 0.33
N LYS A 99 -26.10 -5.47 1.19
CA LYS A 99 -27.25 -4.59 0.97
C LYS A 99 -26.86 -3.12 0.95
N SER A 100 -25.99 -2.69 1.87
CA SER A 100 -25.51 -1.29 1.96
C SER A 100 -24.71 -0.89 0.72
N LEU A 101 -23.95 -1.82 0.15
CA LEU A 101 -23.19 -1.64 -1.08
C LEU A 101 -24.01 -1.86 -2.36
N ALA A 102 -25.29 -2.26 -2.23
CA ALA A 102 -26.19 -2.56 -3.34
C ALA A 102 -25.64 -3.59 -4.34
N LEU A 103 -24.85 -4.56 -3.86
CA LEU A 103 -24.29 -5.62 -4.69
C LEU A 103 -25.38 -6.64 -5.04
N LYS A 104 -25.40 -7.08 -6.31
CA LYS A 104 -26.42 -7.99 -6.85
C LYS A 104 -25.89 -9.37 -7.24
N ASN A 105 -24.57 -9.49 -7.25
CA ASN A 105 -23.82 -10.65 -7.74
C ASN A 105 -23.20 -11.47 -6.60
N ILE A 106 -23.61 -11.23 -5.35
CA ILE A 106 -23.19 -11.99 -4.18
C ILE A 106 -24.39 -12.40 -3.35
N GLU A 107 -24.39 -13.64 -2.88
CA GLU A 107 -25.38 -14.21 -1.96
C GLU A 107 -24.64 -14.86 -0.78
N LEU A 108 -25.08 -14.57 0.45
CA LEU A 108 -24.58 -15.22 1.66
C LEU A 108 -25.70 -16.05 2.28
N LYS A 109 -25.45 -17.33 2.57
CA LYS A 109 -26.46 -18.25 3.12
C LYS A 109 -26.02 -18.86 4.45
N HIS A 110 -26.94 -18.83 5.40
CA HIS A 110 -26.84 -19.65 6.60
C HIS A 110 -27.20 -21.09 6.23
N LEU A 111 -26.18 -21.92 6.02
CA LEU A 111 -26.31 -23.26 5.45
C LEU A 111 -25.19 -24.17 5.96
N SER A 112 -25.50 -25.43 6.25
CA SER A 112 -24.47 -26.43 6.56
C SER A 112 -23.74 -26.87 5.29
N ILE A 113 -22.45 -27.16 5.40
CA ILE A 113 -21.65 -27.77 4.33
C ILE A 113 -22.28 -29.10 3.88
N LEU A 114 -22.93 -29.82 4.80
CA LEU A 114 -23.62 -31.08 4.51
C LEU A 114 -24.82 -30.92 3.58
N ASP A 115 -25.41 -29.72 3.52
CA ASP A 115 -26.58 -29.41 2.71
C ASP A 115 -26.20 -28.96 1.27
N LEU A 116 -24.90 -28.83 0.96
CA LEU A 116 -24.45 -28.55 -0.39
C LEU A 116 -24.55 -29.78 -1.30
N ASP A 117 -25.21 -29.60 -2.44
CA ASP A 117 -25.40 -30.59 -3.48
C ASP A 117 -25.32 -29.98 -4.89
N GLU A 118 -25.50 -30.81 -5.93
CA GLU A 118 -25.37 -30.42 -7.33
C GLU A 118 -26.42 -29.39 -7.81
N SER A 119 -27.50 -29.15 -7.04
CA SER A 119 -28.53 -28.16 -7.39
C SER A 119 -28.01 -26.72 -7.35
N PHE A 120 -26.93 -26.46 -6.62
CA PHE A 120 -26.24 -25.17 -6.58
C PHE A 120 -25.44 -24.85 -7.86
N GLY A 121 -25.31 -25.84 -8.75
CA GLY A 121 -24.55 -25.73 -9.99
C GLY A 121 -23.04 -25.80 -9.77
N LYS A 122 -22.30 -25.55 -10.85
CA LYS A 122 -20.83 -25.56 -10.84
C LYS A 122 -20.26 -24.19 -10.49
N PHE A 123 -19.07 -24.19 -9.91
CA PHE A 123 -18.27 -23.03 -9.53
C PHE A 123 -16.87 -23.17 -10.15
N ASP A 124 -16.36 -22.06 -10.64
CA ASP A 124 -15.04 -21.96 -11.25
C ASP A 124 -13.93 -21.91 -10.20
N TYR A 125 -14.25 -21.33 -9.04
CA TYR A 125 -13.36 -21.27 -7.89
C TYR A 125 -14.12 -21.66 -6.63
N ILE A 126 -13.57 -22.62 -5.88
CA ILE A 126 -14.10 -23.02 -4.57
C ILE A 126 -13.05 -22.67 -3.53
N ILE A 127 -13.43 -21.92 -2.50
CA ILE A 127 -12.55 -21.46 -1.42
C ILE A 127 -13.04 -22.08 -0.13
N CYS A 128 -12.15 -22.72 0.62
CA CYS A 128 -12.41 -23.27 1.94
C CYS A 128 -11.23 -22.90 2.85
N HIS A 129 -11.29 -21.72 3.45
CA HIS A 129 -10.20 -21.17 4.26
C HIS A 129 -10.45 -21.37 5.76
N GLY A 130 -9.58 -22.13 6.43
CA GLY A 130 -9.60 -22.23 7.89
C GLY A 130 -10.79 -23.04 8.43
N VAL A 131 -11.32 -23.99 7.66
CA VAL A 131 -12.49 -24.79 8.04
C VAL A 131 -12.15 -26.27 8.25
N ILE A 132 -11.47 -26.91 7.29
CA ILE A 132 -11.36 -28.38 7.26
C ILE A 132 -10.65 -28.98 8.49
N SER A 133 -9.72 -28.25 9.12
CA SER A 133 -9.06 -28.69 10.36
C SER A 133 -9.97 -28.66 11.59
N TRP A 134 -11.13 -27.97 11.53
CA TRP A 134 -12.00 -27.71 12.69
C TRP A 134 -13.26 -28.56 12.71
N VAL A 135 -13.56 -29.23 11.60
CA VAL A 135 -14.86 -29.89 11.41
C VAL A 135 -14.78 -31.41 11.60
N PRO A 136 -15.90 -32.07 11.94
CA PRO A 136 -15.98 -33.53 12.02
C PRO A 136 -15.57 -34.22 10.71
N ASP A 137 -15.14 -35.49 10.77
CA ASP A 137 -14.58 -36.20 9.60
C ASP A 137 -15.60 -36.34 8.47
N VAL A 138 -16.89 -36.46 8.80
CA VAL A 138 -18.00 -36.47 7.83
C VAL A 138 -18.08 -35.16 7.05
N VAL A 139 -17.82 -34.03 7.71
CA VAL A 139 -17.79 -32.71 7.07
C VAL A 139 -16.51 -32.54 6.26
N CYS A 140 -15.37 -33.04 6.75
CA CYS A 140 -14.12 -33.06 5.98
C CYS A 140 -14.28 -33.81 4.65
N ASP A 141 -14.86 -35.01 4.69
CA ASP A 141 -15.12 -35.80 3.49
C ASP A 141 -16.08 -35.08 2.54
N LYS A 142 -17.12 -34.44 3.11
CA LYS A 142 -18.06 -33.61 2.34
C LYS A 142 -17.36 -32.44 1.63
N ILE A 143 -16.39 -31.77 2.25
CA ILE A 143 -15.62 -30.67 1.64
C ILE A 143 -14.89 -31.16 0.38
N PHE A 144 -14.27 -32.34 0.42
CA PHE A 144 -13.64 -32.92 -0.78
C PHE A 144 -14.69 -33.34 -1.82
N GLU A 145 -15.81 -33.92 -1.39
CA GLU A 145 -16.91 -34.31 -2.28
C GLU A 145 -17.43 -33.10 -3.06
N ILE A 146 -17.75 -31.98 -2.40
CA ILE A 146 -18.26 -30.77 -3.05
C ILE A 146 -17.18 -30.08 -3.88
N SER A 147 -15.91 -30.11 -3.45
CA SER A 147 -14.78 -29.57 -4.22
C SER A 147 -14.54 -30.34 -5.51
N SER A 148 -15.06 -31.56 -5.62
CA SER A 148 -15.09 -32.35 -6.86
C SER A 148 -16.40 -32.14 -7.63
N LYS A 149 -17.54 -32.38 -6.98
CA LYS A 149 -18.86 -32.35 -7.63
C LYS A 149 -19.33 -30.97 -8.03
N LEU A 150 -18.93 -29.91 -7.35
CA LEU A 150 -19.36 -28.55 -7.69
C LEU A 150 -18.29 -27.77 -8.45
N LEU A 151 -17.11 -28.33 -8.69
CA LEU A 151 -16.05 -27.63 -9.42
C LEU A 151 -16.23 -27.75 -10.94
N SER A 152 -16.12 -26.64 -11.66
CA SER A 152 -16.06 -26.60 -13.12
C SER A 152 -14.86 -27.42 -13.64
N PRO A 153 -14.89 -27.94 -14.90
CA PRO A 153 -13.83 -28.82 -15.42
C PRO A 153 -12.40 -28.28 -15.34
N ASN A 154 -12.22 -26.96 -15.54
CA ASN A 154 -10.91 -26.29 -15.39
C ASN A 154 -10.84 -25.42 -14.12
N GLY A 155 -11.78 -25.60 -13.19
CA GLY A 155 -11.84 -24.83 -11.96
C GLY A 155 -10.71 -25.16 -10.99
N ILE A 156 -10.53 -24.30 -9.99
CA ILE A 156 -9.54 -24.48 -8.92
C ILE A 156 -10.25 -24.47 -7.56
N ALA A 157 -9.99 -25.48 -6.74
CA ALA A 157 -10.39 -25.50 -5.34
C ALA A 157 -9.20 -25.14 -4.44
N PHE A 158 -9.39 -24.17 -3.55
CA PHE A 158 -8.46 -23.76 -2.51
C PHE A 158 -8.93 -24.34 -1.17
N ILE A 159 -8.03 -25.02 -0.45
CA ILE A 159 -8.29 -25.52 0.89
C ILE A 159 -7.07 -25.26 1.78
N SER A 160 -7.28 -24.60 2.92
CA SER A 160 -6.22 -24.39 3.92
C SER A 160 -6.43 -25.23 5.18
N TYR A 161 -5.32 -25.66 5.79
CA TYR A 161 -5.33 -26.58 6.93
C TYR A 161 -4.02 -26.55 7.72
N ASN A 162 -4.11 -26.90 9.01
CA ASN A 162 -2.96 -27.09 9.88
C ASN A 162 -2.22 -28.38 9.50
N THR A 163 -0.88 -28.36 9.57
CA THR A 163 -0.03 -29.47 9.10
C THR A 163 0.96 -29.99 10.11
N LEU A 164 1.23 -31.29 10.03
CA LEU A 164 2.30 -31.96 10.78
C LEU A 164 3.61 -31.96 9.99
N PRO A 165 4.78 -31.88 10.68
CA PRO A 165 4.95 -31.91 12.14
C PRO A 165 4.81 -30.54 12.84
N GLY A 166 4.70 -29.42 12.10
CA GLY A 166 4.74 -28.07 12.66
C GLY A 166 3.67 -27.80 13.71
N TRP A 167 2.49 -28.42 13.56
CA TRP A 167 1.40 -28.29 14.51
C TRP A 167 1.66 -28.97 15.87
N ASN A 168 2.64 -29.87 16.00
CA ASN A 168 2.86 -30.59 17.27
C ASN A 168 3.13 -29.65 18.46
N MET A 169 3.90 -28.57 18.26
CA MET A 169 4.16 -27.63 19.36
C MET A 169 2.91 -26.83 19.72
N GLN A 170 2.20 -26.34 18.70
CA GLN A 170 0.95 -25.62 18.86
C GLN A 170 -0.09 -26.47 19.60
N LYS A 171 -0.19 -27.74 19.23
CA LYS A 171 -1.00 -28.74 19.92
C LYS A 171 -0.57 -28.93 21.38
N THR A 172 0.72 -29.01 21.69
CA THR A 172 1.19 -29.12 23.08
C THR A 172 0.77 -27.90 23.90
N ILE A 173 0.91 -26.68 23.37
CA ILE A 173 0.49 -25.45 24.06
C ILE A 173 -1.02 -25.41 24.26
N ARG A 174 -1.77 -25.81 23.24
CA ARG A 174 -3.21 -26.04 23.30
C ARG A 174 -3.60 -27.05 24.37
N ASP A 175 -2.94 -28.20 24.44
CA ASP A 175 -3.21 -29.25 25.43
C ASP A 175 -2.96 -28.73 26.86
N MET A 176 -1.91 -27.91 27.07
CA MET A 176 -1.66 -27.23 28.36
C MET A 176 -2.81 -26.28 28.73
N MET A 177 -3.26 -25.44 27.79
CA MET A 177 -4.36 -24.50 28.03
C MET A 177 -5.69 -25.22 28.27
N MET A 178 -5.99 -26.29 27.52
CA MET A 178 -7.20 -27.09 27.71
C MET A 178 -7.20 -27.83 29.05
N PHE A 179 -6.04 -28.36 29.47
CA PHE A 179 -5.89 -29.01 30.77
C PHE A 179 -6.15 -28.04 31.93
N HIS A 180 -5.52 -26.86 31.88
CA HIS A 180 -5.73 -25.81 32.89
C HIS A 180 -7.16 -25.24 32.85
N GLY A 181 -7.68 -25.00 31.65
CA GLY A 181 -9.01 -24.46 31.39
C GLY A 181 -10.16 -25.38 31.79
N ALA A 182 -9.92 -26.68 31.94
CA ALA A 182 -10.96 -27.67 32.29
C ALA A 182 -11.64 -27.41 33.64
N ALA A 183 -11.00 -26.65 34.54
CA ALA A 183 -11.58 -26.24 35.82
C ALA A 183 -12.65 -25.13 35.70
N PHE A 184 -12.76 -24.50 34.54
CA PHE A 184 -13.62 -23.34 34.31
C PHE A 184 -14.73 -23.67 33.31
N THR A 185 -15.96 -23.23 33.58
CA THR A 185 -17.11 -23.47 32.69
C THR A 185 -17.34 -22.31 31.73
N ASP A 186 -17.12 -21.08 32.18
CA ASP A 186 -17.32 -19.87 31.40
C ASP A 186 -16.17 -19.62 30.41
N ASN A 187 -16.50 -19.16 29.20
CA ASN A 187 -15.52 -18.96 28.13
C ASN A 187 -14.61 -17.74 28.35
N HIS A 188 -15.10 -16.69 29.01
CA HIS A 188 -14.25 -15.56 29.38
C HIS A 188 -13.24 -15.98 30.45
N ASP A 189 -13.69 -16.73 31.46
CA ASP A 189 -12.80 -17.27 32.49
C ASP A 189 -11.74 -18.20 31.87
N LYS A 190 -12.13 -19.13 31.00
CA LYS A 190 -11.19 -20.02 30.28
C LYS A 190 -10.14 -19.22 29.52
N LEU A 191 -10.55 -18.20 28.79
CA LEU A 191 -9.65 -17.37 28.00
C LEU A 191 -8.67 -16.59 28.89
N GLN A 192 -9.16 -15.97 29.96
CA GLN A 192 -8.31 -15.25 30.92
C GLN A 192 -7.29 -16.21 31.56
N GLN A 193 -7.74 -17.39 31.97
CA GLN A 193 -6.90 -18.42 32.59
C GLN A 193 -5.88 -19.00 31.61
N ALA A 194 -6.24 -19.17 30.34
CA ALA A 194 -5.31 -19.55 29.29
C ALA A 194 -4.19 -18.50 29.13
N LYS A 195 -4.51 -17.21 29.11
CA LYS A 195 -3.49 -16.14 29.04
C LYS A 195 -2.58 -16.12 30.27
N LEU A 196 -3.13 -16.27 31.47
CA LEU A 196 -2.36 -16.38 32.70
C LEU A 196 -1.43 -17.61 32.70
N LEU A 197 -1.88 -18.74 32.14
CA LEU A 197 -1.05 -19.92 31.98
C LEU A 197 0.14 -19.65 31.04
N LEU A 198 -0.08 -18.94 29.92
CA LEU A 198 1.00 -18.58 29.00
C LEU A 198 2.05 -17.69 29.68
N ASP A 199 1.63 -16.79 30.56
CA ASP A 199 2.54 -15.99 31.39
C ASP A 199 3.31 -16.85 32.37
N PHE A 200 2.61 -17.72 33.11
CA PHE A 200 3.25 -18.66 34.02
C PHE A 200 4.28 -19.56 33.34
N VAL A 201 4.00 -20.04 32.12
CA VAL A 201 4.97 -20.82 31.33
C VAL A 201 6.19 -19.99 30.96
N ASN A 202 6.01 -18.73 30.54
CA ASN A 202 7.12 -17.85 30.21
C ASN A 202 8.00 -17.55 31.44
N GLU A 203 7.38 -17.21 32.57
CA GLU A 203 8.04 -16.96 33.86
C GLU A 203 8.80 -18.20 34.35
N SER A 204 8.19 -19.38 34.26
CA SER A 204 8.81 -20.66 34.67
C SER A 204 10.05 -21.04 33.85
N LEU A 205 10.19 -20.47 32.66
CA LEU A 205 11.31 -20.71 31.75
C LEU A 205 12.35 -19.58 31.78
N GLU A 206 12.17 -18.56 32.64
CA GLU A 206 13.16 -17.50 32.80
C GLU A 206 14.52 -18.07 33.23
N GLY A 207 15.58 -17.60 32.57
CA GLY A 207 16.95 -18.08 32.80
C GLY A 207 17.29 -19.44 32.18
N SER A 208 16.34 -20.15 31.57
CA SER A 208 16.60 -21.42 30.88
C SER A 208 17.09 -21.21 29.45
N ASP A 209 18.31 -21.65 29.15
CA ASP A 209 18.95 -21.47 27.83
C ASP A 209 18.74 -22.64 26.85
N SER A 210 17.91 -23.63 27.21
CA SER A 210 17.67 -24.79 26.35
C SER A 210 17.00 -24.40 25.02
N PRO A 211 17.32 -25.06 23.89
CA PRO A 211 16.63 -24.79 22.62
C PRO A 211 15.10 -24.97 22.70
N TYR A 212 14.64 -25.94 23.49
CA TYR A 212 13.22 -26.19 23.72
C TYR A 212 12.55 -25.04 24.49
N SER A 213 13.17 -24.53 25.57
CA SER A 213 12.61 -23.40 26.33
C SER A 213 12.51 -22.15 25.47
N LYS A 214 13.54 -21.83 24.68
CA LYS A 214 13.51 -20.70 23.74
C LYS A 214 12.38 -20.82 22.72
N PHE A 215 12.22 -22.01 22.14
CA PHE A 215 11.16 -22.26 21.17
C PHE A 215 9.77 -22.15 21.81
N LEU A 216 9.56 -22.77 22.98
CA LEU A 216 8.29 -22.70 23.69
C LEU A 216 7.94 -21.27 24.12
N GLN A 217 8.90 -20.52 24.67
CA GLN A 217 8.72 -19.11 25.03
C GLN A 217 8.37 -18.23 23.83
N HIS A 218 8.98 -18.49 22.68
CA HIS A 218 8.65 -17.77 21.45
C HIS A 218 7.20 -18.02 21.05
N GLU A 219 6.78 -19.30 20.99
CA GLU A 219 5.42 -19.66 20.58
C GLU A 219 4.36 -19.17 21.58
N THR A 220 4.58 -19.29 22.90
CA THR A 220 3.61 -18.81 23.90
C THR A 220 3.44 -17.28 23.86
N LYS A 221 4.53 -16.53 23.63
CA LYS A 221 4.47 -15.07 23.42
C LYS A 221 3.65 -14.69 22.20
N LEU A 222 3.84 -15.41 21.07
CA LEU A 222 3.04 -15.20 19.87
C LEU A 222 1.56 -15.47 20.13
N ILE A 223 1.24 -16.61 20.74
CA ILE A 223 -0.14 -17.03 21.03
C ILE A 223 -0.84 -16.04 21.95
N LYS A 224 -0.18 -15.57 23.02
CA LYS A 224 -0.75 -14.62 23.97
C LYS A 224 -1.27 -13.33 23.32
N ASN A 225 -0.58 -12.88 22.27
CA ASN A 225 -0.88 -11.64 21.55
C ASN A 225 -1.96 -11.80 20.47
N LEU A 226 -2.48 -13.01 20.25
CA LEU A 226 -3.58 -13.25 19.32
C LEU A 226 -4.90 -12.67 19.86
N ASN A 227 -5.80 -12.37 18.93
CA ASN A 227 -7.14 -11.89 19.26
C ASN A 227 -7.92 -12.93 20.07
N ASN A 228 -8.78 -12.45 20.97
CA ASN A 228 -9.53 -13.28 21.90
C ASN A 228 -10.41 -14.32 21.20
N SER A 229 -11.09 -13.90 20.12
CA SER A 229 -11.92 -14.79 19.29
C SER A 229 -11.07 -15.89 18.64
N TYR A 230 -9.91 -15.53 18.09
CA TYR A 230 -8.97 -16.48 17.50
C TYR A 230 -8.46 -17.48 18.55
N LEU A 231 -8.05 -17.03 19.73
CA LEU A 231 -7.63 -17.91 20.83
C LEU A 231 -8.73 -18.90 21.23
N LEU A 232 -9.97 -18.42 21.33
CA LEU A 232 -11.09 -19.25 21.72
C LEU A 232 -11.36 -20.34 20.68
N HIS A 233 -11.46 -19.99 19.40
CA HIS A 233 -11.75 -20.95 18.32
C HIS A 233 -10.57 -21.86 18.04
N GLU A 234 -9.35 -21.31 17.94
CA GLU A 234 -8.17 -22.07 17.53
C GLU A 234 -7.65 -22.98 18.66
N TYR A 235 -7.51 -22.42 19.87
CA TYR A 235 -6.80 -23.08 20.97
C TYR A 235 -7.72 -23.65 22.05
N LEU A 236 -8.95 -23.14 22.17
CA LEU A 236 -9.92 -23.62 23.15
C LEU A 236 -11.14 -24.32 22.53
N GLY A 237 -11.24 -24.35 21.18
CA GLY A 237 -12.27 -25.11 20.45
C GLY A 237 -12.22 -26.60 20.75
N GLU A 238 -13.25 -27.39 20.44
CA GLU A 238 -13.24 -28.82 20.79
C GLU A 238 -12.34 -29.66 19.87
N LYS A 239 -12.36 -29.37 18.57
CA LYS A 239 -11.63 -30.15 17.56
C LYS A 239 -10.64 -29.28 16.81
N ASN A 240 -9.40 -29.77 16.69
CA ASN A 240 -8.44 -29.32 15.71
C ASN A 240 -7.65 -30.53 15.18
N THR A 241 -7.82 -30.85 13.92
CA THR A 241 -7.13 -31.93 13.21
C THR A 241 -6.09 -31.33 12.28
N ALA A 242 -4.82 -31.63 12.55
CA ALA A 242 -3.72 -31.37 11.63
C ALA A 242 -3.47 -32.59 10.75
N PHE A 243 -3.08 -32.34 9.50
CA PHE A 243 -2.84 -33.37 8.50
C PHE A 243 -1.36 -33.51 8.18
N TYR A 244 -0.89 -34.71 7.87
CA TYR A 244 0.26 -34.82 6.99
C TYR A 244 -0.17 -34.48 5.56
N PHE A 245 0.67 -33.77 4.81
CA PHE A 245 0.37 -33.36 3.43
C PHE A 245 0.00 -34.55 2.53
N GLN A 246 0.74 -35.66 2.64
CA GLN A 246 0.44 -36.87 1.86
C GLN A 246 -0.95 -37.47 2.17
N GLU A 247 -1.41 -37.35 3.42
CA GLU A 247 -2.72 -37.86 3.85
C GLU A 247 -3.84 -36.96 3.30
N PHE A 248 -3.64 -35.65 3.37
CA PHE A 248 -4.54 -34.67 2.75
C PHE A 248 -4.70 -34.93 1.25
N VAL A 249 -3.59 -35.06 0.51
CA VAL A 249 -3.63 -35.34 -0.93
C VAL A 249 -4.23 -36.72 -1.24
N SER A 250 -3.97 -37.73 -0.40
CA SER A 250 -4.59 -39.06 -0.53
C SER A 250 -6.12 -38.97 -0.38
N ASN A 251 -6.62 -38.18 0.56
CA ASN A 251 -8.05 -37.94 0.72
C ASN A 251 -8.64 -37.19 -0.48
N ALA A 252 -7.98 -36.15 -0.98
CA ALA A 252 -8.40 -35.44 -2.19
C ALA A 252 -8.50 -36.40 -3.40
N ARG A 253 -7.51 -37.28 -3.59
CA ARG A 253 -7.50 -38.25 -4.69
C ARG A 253 -8.64 -39.26 -4.65
N LYS A 254 -9.15 -39.62 -3.46
CA LYS A 254 -10.36 -40.49 -3.34
C LYS A 254 -11.59 -39.85 -3.97
N HIS A 255 -11.59 -38.51 -4.10
CA HIS A 255 -12.67 -37.72 -4.70
C HIS A 255 -12.32 -37.22 -6.12
N ASN A 256 -11.36 -37.84 -6.80
CA ASN A 256 -10.90 -37.47 -8.16
C ASN A 256 -10.31 -36.06 -8.26
N LEU A 257 -9.70 -35.58 -7.17
CA LEU A 257 -8.96 -34.32 -7.14
C LEU A 257 -7.45 -34.58 -7.14
N ASN A 258 -6.71 -33.72 -7.81
CA ASN A 258 -5.26 -33.76 -7.90
C ASN A 258 -4.62 -32.49 -7.33
N TYR A 259 -3.41 -32.63 -6.80
CA TYR A 259 -2.65 -31.51 -6.24
C TYR A 259 -2.12 -30.62 -7.36
N LEU A 260 -2.60 -29.36 -7.42
CA LEU A 260 -2.09 -28.36 -8.35
C LEU A 260 -0.76 -27.80 -7.82
N GLY A 261 -0.81 -27.19 -6.64
CA GLY A 261 0.30 -26.50 -5.98
C GLY A 261 -0.13 -25.87 -4.67
N ASP A 262 0.74 -25.08 -4.06
CA ASP A 262 0.38 -24.20 -2.94
C ASP A 262 0.25 -22.76 -3.44
N THR A 263 -0.55 -21.93 -2.77
CA THR A 263 -0.68 -20.51 -3.14
C THR A 263 0.63 -19.74 -3.03
N SER A 264 1.60 -20.24 -2.25
CA SER A 264 2.92 -19.65 -2.15
C SER A 264 3.97 -20.49 -2.88
N LEU A 265 4.41 -20.02 -4.06
CA LEU A 265 5.46 -20.67 -4.86
C LEU A 265 6.77 -20.85 -4.09
N SER A 266 7.09 -19.91 -3.19
CA SER A 266 8.31 -19.97 -2.38
C SER A 266 8.36 -21.14 -1.42
N THR A 267 7.20 -21.63 -0.98
CA THR A 267 7.12 -22.82 -0.13
C THR A 267 7.37 -24.11 -0.91
N MET A 268 7.16 -24.08 -2.23
CA MET A 268 7.41 -25.21 -3.13
C MET A 268 8.86 -25.19 -3.66
N PHE A 269 9.56 -24.06 -3.54
CA PHE A 269 10.87 -23.85 -4.14
C PHE A 269 12.00 -24.49 -3.31
N VAL A 270 12.52 -25.62 -3.81
CA VAL A 270 13.63 -26.35 -3.18
C VAL A 270 14.99 -25.67 -3.32
N GLY A 271 15.12 -24.65 -4.19
CA GLY A 271 16.40 -23.99 -4.48
C GLY A 271 16.97 -23.16 -3.33
N ASN A 272 16.20 -22.95 -2.25
CA ASN A 272 16.69 -22.36 -1.01
C ASN A 272 17.49 -23.36 -0.15
N LEU A 273 17.45 -24.65 -0.46
CA LEU A 273 18.25 -25.67 0.21
C LEU A 273 19.68 -25.73 -0.36
N PRO A 274 20.65 -26.27 0.40
CA PRO A 274 21.97 -26.60 -0.13
C PRO A 274 21.86 -27.43 -1.42
N ALA A 275 22.67 -27.12 -2.43
CA ALA A 275 22.56 -27.71 -3.78
C ALA A 275 22.43 -29.24 -3.79
N LYS A 276 23.24 -29.94 -2.99
CA LYS A 276 23.21 -31.41 -2.86
C LYS A 276 21.86 -31.94 -2.34
N ALA A 277 21.19 -31.20 -1.46
CA ALA A 277 19.86 -31.59 -0.95
C ALA A 277 18.78 -31.32 -1.99
N ALA A 278 18.85 -30.17 -2.67
CA ALA A 278 17.94 -29.83 -3.76
C ALA A 278 18.00 -30.85 -4.91
N GLU A 279 19.20 -31.23 -5.35
CA GLU A 279 19.41 -32.27 -6.40
C GLU A 279 18.78 -33.62 -6.00
N LYS A 280 18.96 -34.03 -4.73
CA LYS A 280 18.34 -35.26 -4.21
C LYS A 280 16.83 -35.19 -4.26
N LEU A 281 16.24 -34.09 -3.79
CA LEU A 281 14.78 -33.91 -3.80
C LEU A 281 14.20 -33.82 -5.22
N GLN A 282 14.92 -33.20 -6.15
CA GLN A 282 14.54 -33.11 -7.56
C GLN A 282 14.56 -34.48 -8.25
N SER A 283 15.41 -35.42 -7.80
CA SER A 283 15.45 -36.77 -8.38
C SER A 283 14.30 -37.70 -7.96
N ILE A 284 13.48 -37.33 -6.96
CA ILE A 284 12.40 -38.18 -6.42
C ILE A 284 11.23 -38.35 -7.40
N ASN A 285 11.07 -37.49 -8.42
CA ASN A 285 10.00 -37.49 -9.43
C ASN A 285 8.58 -37.78 -8.89
N ASP A 286 8.31 -37.39 -7.64
CA ASP A 286 7.01 -37.45 -6.98
C ASP A 286 6.87 -36.18 -6.15
N ILE A 287 6.09 -35.24 -6.67
CA ILE A 287 5.88 -33.94 -6.03
C ILE A 287 5.32 -34.08 -4.62
N VAL A 288 4.46 -35.08 -4.36
CA VAL A 288 3.80 -35.23 -3.05
C VAL A 288 4.82 -35.63 -2.00
N ARG A 289 5.73 -36.53 -2.35
CA ARG A 289 6.84 -36.92 -1.48
C ARG A 289 7.83 -35.78 -1.28
N THR A 290 8.21 -35.08 -2.34
CA THR A 290 9.13 -33.95 -2.26
C THR A 290 8.60 -32.86 -1.31
N GLU A 291 7.35 -32.47 -1.48
CA GLU A 291 6.65 -31.51 -0.60
C GLU A 291 6.49 -32.03 0.84
N GLN A 292 6.20 -33.31 1.02
CA GLN A 292 6.11 -33.90 2.36
C GLN A 292 7.48 -33.91 3.07
N TYR A 293 8.58 -34.12 2.35
CA TYR A 293 9.93 -33.95 2.89
C TYR A 293 10.22 -32.50 3.26
N MET A 294 9.80 -31.55 2.42
CA MET A 294 9.89 -30.12 2.75
C MET A 294 9.17 -29.81 4.06
N ASP A 295 7.96 -30.33 4.27
CA ASP A 295 7.22 -30.13 5.53
C ASP A 295 7.97 -30.62 6.76
N PHE A 296 8.64 -31.78 6.65
CA PHE A 296 9.44 -32.32 7.75
C PHE A 296 10.65 -31.44 8.08
N ILE A 297 11.39 -30.98 7.07
CA ILE A 297 12.63 -30.22 7.30
C ILE A 297 12.39 -28.75 7.65
N THR A 298 11.29 -28.16 7.18
CA THR A 298 10.92 -26.76 7.49
C THR A 298 9.94 -26.64 8.65
N ASN A 299 9.54 -27.76 9.26
CA ASN A 299 8.55 -27.82 10.33
C ASN A 299 7.25 -27.07 9.98
N ARG A 300 6.71 -27.33 8.78
CA ARG A 300 5.58 -26.56 8.24
C ARG A 300 4.34 -26.72 9.11
N LYS A 301 3.75 -25.60 9.52
CA LYS A 301 2.60 -25.53 10.45
C LYS A 301 1.25 -25.42 9.74
N PHE A 302 1.24 -24.87 8.53
CA PHE A 302 0.02 -24.54 7.78
C PHE A 302 0.26 -24.67 6.28
N ARG A 303 -0.77 -25.13 5.55
CA ARG A 303 -0.78 -25.24 4.09
C ARG A 303 -1.99 -24.52 3.50
N THR A 304 -1.80 -24.04 2.28
CA THR A 304 -2.78 -23.30 1.47
C THR A 304 -2.81 -23.94 0.10
N THR A 305 -3.46 -25.10 0.03
CA THR A 305 -3.36 -26.03 -1.09
C THR A 305 -4.38 -25.74 -2.17
N LEU A 306 -3.94 -25.81 -3.42
CA LEU A 306 -4.76 -25.76 -4.61
C LEU A 306 -4.96 -27.17 -5.16
N LEU A 307 -6.20 -27.47 -5.51
CA LEU A 307 -6.66 -28.72 -6.11
C LEU A 307 -7.37 -28.42 -7.44
N CYS A 308 -7.28 -29.37 -8.37
CA CYS A 308 -8.05 -29.38 -9.61
C CYS A 308 -8.53 -30.80 -9.90
N HIS A 309 -9.35 -30.99 -10.93
CA HIS A 309 -9.76 -32.32 -11.38
C HIS A 309 -8.54 -33.16 -11.80
N ASP A 310 -8.59 -34.46 -11.54
CA ASP A 310 -7.49 -35.39 -11.80
C ASP A 310 -7.13 -35.56 -13.28
N ASN A 311 -8.06 -35.27 -14.18
CA ASN A 311 -7.88 -35.29 -15.63
C ASN A 311 -7.22 -34.03 -16.19
N VAL A 312 -6.96 -33.01 -15.37
CA VAL A 312 -6.28 -31.78 -15.79
C VAL A 312 -4.78 -32.02 -15.91
N MET A 313 -4.22 -31.67 -17.07
CA MET A 313 -2.78 -31.70 -17.30
C MET A 313 -2.08 -30.55 -16.58
N ILE A 314 -1.07 -30.87 -15.77
CA ILE A 314 -0.30 -29.91 -14.98
C ILE A 314 1.16 -29.95 -15.44
N ASN A 315 1.71 -28.81 -15.87
CA ASN A 315 3.13 -28.67 -16.18
C ASN A 315 3.89 -28.16 -14.95
N ARG A 316 4.68 -29.02 -14.32
CA ARG A 316 5.51 -28.67 -13.14
C ARG A 316 6.85 -28.05 -13.50
N THR A 317 7.23 -28.02 -14.77
CA THR A 317 8.44 -27.36 -15.24
C THR A 317 8.14 -25.89 -15.50
N ILE A 318 8.57 -25.03 -14.58
CA ILE A 318 8.46 -23.58 -14.70
C ILE A 318 9.64 -23.07 -15.52
N GLU A 319 9.38 -22.69 -16.77
CA GLU A 319 10.37 -22.04 -17.64
C GLU A 319 10.40 -20.53 -17.33
N PRO A 320 11.58 -19.92 -17.07
CA PRO A 320 11.69 -18.48 -16.80
C PRO A 320 11.02 -17.61 -17.86
N SER A 321 11.10 -18.00 -19.14
CA SER A 321 10.47 -17.29 -20.25
C SER A 321 8.95 -17.21 -20.15
N LYS A 322 8.29 -18.21 -19.55
CA LYS A 322 6.83 -18.22 -19.34
C LYS A 322 6.40 -17.30 -18.19
N LEU A 323 7.31 -17.01 -17.26
CA LEU A 323 7.03 -16.07 -16.18
C LEU A 323 7.04 -14.61 -16.67
N SER A 324 7.69 -14.34 -17.80
CA SER A 324 7.76 -12.99 -18.38
C SER A 324 6.42 -12.45 -18.90
N ASP A 325 5.44 -13.32 -19.11
CA ASP A 325 4.10 -12.96 -19.58
C ASP A 325 3.20 -12.43 -18.44
N PHE A 326 3.60 -12.62 -17.19
CA PHE A 326 2.86 -12.14 -16.03
C PHE A 326 3.21 -10.68 -15.72
N TYR A 327 2.24 -9.97 -15.15
CA TYR A 327 2.50 -8.69 -14.50
C TYR A 327 3.22 -8.94 -13.18
N THR A 328 4.15 -8.06 -12.83
CA THR A 328 5.01 -8.19 -11.67
C THR A 328 4.99 -6.90 -10.85
N THR A 329 5.03 -7.06 -9.53
CA THR A 329 5.33 -5.94 -8.62
C THR A 329 6.39 -6.38 -7.64
N PHE A 330 7.27 -5.44 -7.28
CA PHE A 330 8.31 -5.65 -6.30
C PHE A 330 8.30 -4.47 -5.33
N ASN A 331 7.95 -4.74 -4.08
CA ASN A 331 7.83 -3.70 -3.06
C ASN A 331 9.21 -3.38 -2.49
N ILE A 332 9.96 -2.54 -3.21
CA ILE A 332 11.29 -2.10 -2.80
C ILE A 332 11.37 -0.58 -2.78
N ARG A 333 12.18 -0.02 -1.88
CA ARG A 333 12.50 1.41 -1.82
C ARG A 333 14.01 1.60 -1.93
N PRO A 334 14.50 2.57 -2.72
CA PRO A 334 15.93 2.78 -2.86
C PRO A 334 16.51 3.41 -1.59
N ALA A 335 17.74 3.05 -1.23
CA ALA A 335 18.44 3.64 -0.09
C ALA A 335 18.90 5.09 -0.36
N MET A 336 19.07 5.45 -1.64
CA MET A 336 19.39 6.80 -2.10
C MET A 336 18.48 7.16 -3.29
N PRO A 337 18.06 8.42 -3.46
CA PRO A 337 17.31 8.86 -4.63
C PRO A 337 18.06 8.63 -5.95
N GLU A 338 17.33 8.40 -7.05
CA GLU A 338 17.94 8.11 -8.37
C GLU A 338 18.79 9.28 -8.89
N ASN A 339 18.37 10.53 -8.62
CA ASN A 339 19.09 11.75 -9.01
C ASN A 339 20.41 11.97 -8.25
N GLU A 340 20.67 11.21 -7.19
CA GLU A 340 21.91 11.29 -6.39
C GLU A 340 22.93 10.19 -6.74
N VAL A 341 22.62 9.29 -7.68
CA VAL A 341 23.47 8.13 -7.99
C VAL A 341 23.74 7.99 -9.49
N ASP A 342 24.86 7.36 -9.84
CA ASP A 342 25.11 6.92 -11.20
C ASP A 342 24.68 5.45 -11.38
N ILE A 343 23.47 5.24 -11.89
CA ILE A 343 22.95 3.90 -12.16
C ILE A 343 23.70 3.16 -13.28
N SER A 344 24.52 3.87 -14.09
CA SER A 344 25.34 3.27 -15.15
C SER A 344 26.68 2.72 -14.64
N ASN A 345 27.10 3.12 -13.43
CA ASN A 345 28.34 2.67 -12.81
C ASN A 345 28.25 1.18 -12.43
N ALA A 346 29.10 0.34 -13.01
CA ALA A 346 29.10 -1.11 -12.75
C ALA A 346 29.91 -1.55 -11.51
N VAL A 347 30.61 -0.62 -10.84
CA VAL A 347 31.47 -0.91 -9.67
C VAL A 347 30.72 -0.65 -8.37
N GLU A 348 29.99 0.46 -8.30
CA GLU A 348 29.22 0.83 -7.12
C GLU A 348 28.05 -0.13 -6.90
N SER A 349 27.85 -0.60 -5.67
CA SER A 349 26.68 -1.39 -5.30
C SER A 349 25.63 -0.49 -4.65
N LEU A 350 24.40 -0.50 -5.14
CA LEU A 350 23.30 0.28 -4.57
C LEU A 350 22.37 -0.62 -3.76
N GLY A 351 21.94 -0.11 -2.61
CA GLY A 351 21.05 -0.81 -1.67
C GLY A 351 19.57 -0.45 -1.87
N PHE A 352 18.71 -1.43 -1.63
CA PHE A 352 17.25 -1.30 -1.67
C PHE A 352 16.64 -2.00 -0.45
N HIS A 353 15.66 -1.35 0.16
CA HIS A 353 14.87 -1.87 1.29
C HIS A 353 13.72 -2.70 0.74
N TYR A 354 13.55 -3.94 1.21
CA TYR A 354 12.39 -4.76 0.86
C TYR A 354 11.24 -4.50 1.86
N ASN A 355 10.06 -4.17 1.34
CA ASN A 355 8.92 -3.73 2.13
C ASN A 355 9.26 -2.56 3.08
N ASN A 356 9.20 -2.78 4.39
CA ASN A 356 9.45 -1.78 5.43
C ASN A 356 10.72 -2.08 6.25
N SER A 357 11.70 -2.80 5.68
CA SER A 357 12.96 -3.09 6.36
C SER A 357 13.76 -1.82 6.64
N GLU A 358 14.29 -1.69 7.86
CA GLU A 358 15.10 -0.55 8.28
C GLU A 358 16.48 -0.50 7.59
N SER A 359 17.00 -1.66 7.18
CA SER A 359 18.28 -1.78 6.48
C SER A 359 18.10 -2.29 5.06
N PRO A 360 18.97 -1.90 4.10
CA PRO A 360 18.92 -2.45 2.75
C PRO A 360 19.11 -3.98 2.75
N ASP A 361 18.12 -4.72 2.26
CA ASP A 361 18.13 -6.20 2.21
C ASP A 361 18.65 -6.72 0.86
N ILE A 362 18.56 -5.88 -0.17
CA ILE A 362 18.90 -6.21 -1.54
C ILE A 362 19.94 -5.21 -2.01
N SER A 363 20.98 -5.68 -2.68
CA SER A 363 21.94 -4.81 -3.33
C SER A 363 22.36 -5.35 -4.67
N THR A 364 22.76 -4.45 -5.57
CA THR A 364 23.26 -4.82 -6.89
C THR A 364 24.25 -3.80 -7.41
N SER A 365 25.32 -4.30 -8.05
CA SER A 365 26.25 -3.49 -8.83
C SER A 365 25.94 -3.52 -10.33
N SER A 366 25.03 -4.38 -10.79
CA SER A 366 24.65 -4.46 -12.21
C SER A 366 23.86 -3.22 -12.61
N PRO A 367 24.31 -2.45 -13.62
CA PRO A 367 23.57 -1.29 -14.11
C PRO A 367 22.14 -1.65 -14.55
N ILE A 368 21.98 -2.78 -15.23
CA ILE A 368 20.68 -3.29 -15.69
C ILE A 368 19.74 -3.48 -14.50
N MET A 369 20.21 -4.14 -13.44
CA MET A 369 19.38 -4.39 -12.26
C MET A 369 19.12 -3.13 -11.43
N LYS A 370 20.05 -2.16 -11.40
CA LYS A 370 19.79 -0.85 -10.78
C LYS A 370 18.61 -0.16 -11.46
N ALA A 371 18.65 -0.03 -12.79
CA ALA A 371 17.55 0.57 -13.56
C ALA A 371 16.22 -0.15 -13.33
N VAL A 372 16.23 -1.49 -13.33
CA VAL A 372 15.04 -2.31 -13.07
C VAL A 372 14.49 -2.09 -11.66
N PHE A 373 15.35 -2.01 -10.64
CA PHE A 373 14.93 -1.80 -9.26
C PHE A 373 14.39 -0.38 -9.02
N TYR A 374 14.98 0.65 -9.62
CA TYR A 374 14.38 1.99 -9.60
C TYR A 374 13.01 2.01 -10.29
N ILE A 375 12.85 1.34 -11.43
CA ILE A 375 11.53 1.23 -12.09
C ILE A 375 10.50 0.55 -11.19
N TYR A 376 10.89 -0.52 -10.48
CA TYR A 376 10.00 -1.15 -9.50
C TYR A 376 9.66 -0.22 -8.34
N ALA A 377 10.63 0.55 -7.83
CA ALA A 377 10.42 1.52 -6.77
C ALA A 377 9.47 2.66 -7.20
N ASP A 378 9.61 3.16 -8.43
CA ASP A 378 8.74 4.18 -9.02
C ASP A 378 7.30 3.64 -9.26
N ASN A 379 7.14 2.31 -9.30
CA ASN A 379 5.89 1.63 -9.63
C ASN A 379 5.44 0.70 -8.49
N ILE A 380 5.75 1.02 -7.23
CA ILE A 380 5.30 0.21 -6.07
C ILE A 380 3.78 0.08 -6.11
N GLY A 381 3.31 -1.16 -6.04
CA GLY A 381 1.89 -1.48 -6.09
C GLY A 381 1.27 -1.44 -7.48
N ASN A 382 2.00 -0.99 -8.53
CA ASN A 382 1.57 -0.94 -9.93
C ASN A 382 2.20 -2.07 -10.75
N PRO A 383 1.49 -3.19 -11.00
CA PRO A 383 2.09 -4.31 -11.70
C PRO A 383 2.39 -3.98 -13.18
N LEU A 384 3.59 -4.33 -13.61
CA LEU A 384 4.10 -4.15 -14.98
C LEU A 384 4.60 -5.49 -15.53
N THR A 385 4.52 -5.71 -16.85
CA THR A 385 5.16 -6.90 -17.44
C THR A 385 6.69 -6.73 -17.51
N LEU A 386 7.44 -7.82 -17.57
CA LEU A 386 8.91 -7.74 -17.75
C LEU A 386 9.29 -7.06 -19.06
N GLU A 387 8.44 -7.12 -20.08
CA GLU A 387 8.64 -6.37 -21.33
C GLU A 387 8.51 -4.85 -21.12
N GLN A 388 7.50 -4.39 -20.36
CA GLN A 388 7.34 -2.98 -20.03
C GLN A 388 8.50 -2.47 -19.20
N ILE A 389 8.93 -3.23 -18.19
CA ILE A 389 10.09 -2.90 -17.35
C ILE A 389 11.35 -2.80 -18.20
N ALA A 390 11.62 -3.78 -19.07
CA ALA A 390 12.78 -3.74 -19.95
C ALA A 390 12.77 -2.53 -20.90
N LYS A 391 11.60 -2.16 -21.45
CA LYS A 391 11.44 -0.97 -22.30
C LYS A 391 11.70 0.33 -21.53
N LEU A 392 11.28 0.43 -20.28
CA LEU A 392 11.56 1.58 -19.41
C LEU A 392 13.05 1.63 -19.04
N ALA A 393 13.66 0.48 -18.75
CA ALA A 393 15.07 0.38 -18.37
C ALA A 393 16.01 0.81 -19.51
N VAL A 394 15.68 0.48 -20.77
CA VAL A 394 16.40 0.95 -21.95
C VAL A 394 16.41 2.48 -22.04
N LYS A 395 15.32 3.15 -21.65
CA LYS A 395 15.27 4.62 -21.63
C LYS A 395 16.16 5.22 -20.54
N LYS A 396 16.26 4.56 -19.37
CA LYS A 396 17.14 4.99 -18.28
C LYS A 396 18.63 4.76 -18.59
N LEU A 397 18.95 3.76 -19.42
CA LEU A 397 20.33 3.38 -19.78
C LEU A 397 20.50 3.37 -21.30
N GLU A 398 20.60 4.56 -21.90
CA GLU A 398 20.59 4.81 -23.36
C GLU A 398 21.64 4.01 -24.17
N LYS A 399 22.68 3.47 -23.53
CA LYS A 399 23.77 2.73 -24.18
C LYS A 399 23.46 1.25 -24.44
N LEU A 400 22.40 0.69 -23.86
CA LEU A 400 22.10 -0.75 -23.89
C LEU A 400 20.87 -1.06 -24.75
N GLN A 401 20.83 -2.25 -25.37
CA GLN A 401 19.70 -2.69 -26.20
C GLN A 401 18.74 -3.57 -25.39
N LEU A 402 17.46 -3.59 -25.77
CA LEU A 402 16.41 -4.37 -25.10
C LEU A 402 16.78 -5.85 -24.86
N LYS A 403 17.50 -6.47 -25.80
CA LYS A 403 17.95 -7.87 -25.70
C LYS A 403 18.92 -8.09 -24.53
N ASP A 404 19.73 -7.09 -24.19
CA ASP A 404 20.74 -7.17 -23.14
C ASP A 404 20.05 -7.20 -21.77
N PHE A 405 18.97 -6.43 -21.62
CA PHE A 405 18.11 -6.45 -20.43
C PHE A 405 17.37 -7.78 -20.26
N ARG A 406 16.78 -8.31 -21.33
CA ARG A 406 15.91 -9.48 -21.23
C ARG A 406 16.62 -10.71 -20.69
N ALA A 407 17.85 -10.98 -21.10
CA ALA A 407 18.59 -12.14 -20.61
C ALA A 407 18.84 -12.10 -19.09
N GLU A 408 19.19 -10.93 -18.56
CA GLU A 408 19.46 -10.76 -17.12
C GLU A 408 18.16 -10.68 -16.31
N ILE A 409 17.19 -9.88 -16.76
CA ILE A 409 15.88 -9.70 -16.11
C ILE A 409 15.15 -11.04 -16.01
N ASP A 410 15.05 -11.80 -17.11
CA ASP A 410 14.28 -13.04 -17.12
C ASP A 410 14.90 -14.08 -16.17
N SER A 411 16.22 -14.10 -16.00
CA SER A 411 16.89 -15.01 -15.06
C SER A 411 16.75 -14.57 -13.60
N VAL A 412 17.09 -13.31 -13.30
CA VAL A 412 17.13 -12.78 -11.94
C VAL A 412 15.71 -12.64 -11.37
N ILE A 413 14.79 -12.05 -12.14
CA ILE A 413 13.42 -11.81 -11.66
C ILE A 413 12.66 -13.13 -11.52
N ALA A 414 12.81 -14.10 -12.43
CA ALA A 414 12.19 -15.41 -12.28
C ALA A 414 12.61 -16.10 -10.96
N LYS A 415 13.89 -16.00 -10.60
CA LYS A 415 14.38 -16.52 -9.32
C LYS A 415 13.73 -15.79 -8.13
N LEU A 416 13.63 -14.45 -8.19
CA LEU A 416 13.00 -13.66 -7.13
C LEU A 416 11.49 -13.93 -7.00
N MET A 417 10.79 -14.22 -8.11
CA MET A 417 9.39 -14.66 -8.10
C MET A 417 9.24 -16.00 -7.39
N LEU A 418 10.08 -16.99 -7.75
CA LEU A 418 10.07 -18.31 -7.12
C LEU A 418 10.45 -18.27 -5.65
N GLN A 419 11.23 -17.27 -5.23
CA GLN A 419 11.57 -17.03 -3.82
C GLN A 419 10.51 -16.21 -3.07
N GLY A 420 9.51 -15.65 -3.76
CA GLY A 420 8.40 -14.90 -3.17
C GLY A 420 8.71 -13.42 -2.87
N TYR A 421 9.80 -12.88 -3.43
CA TYR A 421 10.12 -11.45 -3.33
C TYR A 421 9.34 -10.61 -4.33
N VAL A 422 9.14 -11.14 -5.53
CA VAL A 422 8.38 -10.50 -6.61
C VAL A 422 7.03 -11.19 -6.73
N GLN A 423 5.95 -10.42 -6.61
CA GLN A 423 4.60 -10.94 -6.78
C GLN A 423 4.24 -10.96 -8.28
N ILE A 424 3.41 -11.92 -8.68
CA ILE A 424 2.99 -12.13 -10.07
C ILE A 424 1.47 -12.08 -10.19
N PHE A 425 0.97 -11.58 -11.32
CA PHE A 425 -0.45 -11.52 -11.64
C PHE A 425 -0.68 -11.87 -13.11
N ALA A 426 -1.65 -12.75 -13.38
CA ALA A 426 -2.05 -13.07 -14.74
C ALA A 426 -2.79 -11.93 -15.45
N THR A 427 -3.50 -11.11 -14.67
CA THR A 427 -4.20 -9.92 -15.13
C THR A 427 -3.83 -8.77 -14.23
N LYS A 428 -3.62 -7.59 -14.79
CA LYS A 428 -3.31 -6.40 -14.02
C LYS A 428 -4.49 -6.09 -13.08
N PRO A 429 -4.28 -5.96 -11.76
CA PRO A 429 -5.33 -5.56 -10.83
C PRO A 429 -5.97 -4.24 -11.23
N SER A 430 -7.29 -4.15 -11.04
CA SER A 430 -8.10 -2.96 -11.30
C SER A 430 -7.85 -1.88 -10.24
N SER A 431 -6.64 -1.33 -10.21
CA SER A 431 -6.23 -0.21 -9.37
C SER A 431 -5.69 0.94 -10.22
N ILE A 432 -5.92 2.16 -9.74
CA ILE A 432 -5.38 3.39 -10.31
C ILE A 432 -4.13 3.76 -9.49
N TYR A 433 -3.05 4.11 -10.19
CA TYR A 433 -1.74 4.38 -9.59
C TYR A 433 -1.37 5.86 -9.60
N GLU A 434 -2.29 6.70 -10.07
CA GLU A 434 -2.18 8.16 -10.09
C GLU A 434 -3.32 8.77 -9.27
N ILE A 435 -3.03 9.83 -8.53
CA ILE A 435 -4.05 10.56 -7.77
C ILE A 435 -4.81 11.47 -8.74
N SER A 436 -6.06 11.12 -9.04
CA SER A 436 -6.92 11.98 -9.86
C SER A 436 -7.31 13.26 -9.11
N SER A 437 -7.69 14.32 -9.84
CA SER A 437 -8.18 15.57 -9.25
C SER A 437 -9.43 15.43 -8.35
N LYS A 438 -10.17 14.32 -8.51
CA LYS A 438 -11.29 13.93 -7.65
C LYS A 438 -11.12 12.46 -7.25
N PRO A 439 -10.29 12.17 -6.23
CA PRO A 439 -9.95 10.80 -5.90
C PRO A 439 -11.17 9.98 -5.48
N LYS A 440 -11.15 8.70 -5.86
CA LYS A 440 -12.20 7.75 -5.54
C LYS A 440 -11.60 6.45 -5.01
N VAL A 441 -12.15 5.95 -3.91
CA VAL A 441 -11.92 4.59 -3.42
C VAL A 441 -13.12 3.70 -3.67
N SER A 442 -12.95 2.39 -3.44
CA SER A 442 -14.04 1.42 -3.51
C SER A 442 -15.18 1.76 -2.56
N GLU A 443 -16.40 1.36 -2.93
CA GLU A 443 -17.55 1.56 -2.06
C GLU A 443 -17.39 0.74 -0.77
N LEU A 444 -16.78 -0.45 -0.84
CA LEU A 444 -16.44 -1.24 0.35
C LEU A 444 -15.48 -0.51 1.30
N VAL A 445 -14.37 0.04 0.80
CA VAL A 445 -13.39 0.76 1.63
C VAL A 445 -14.05 1.97 2.30
N ARG A 446 -14.87 2.71 1.55
CA ARG A 446 -15.59 3.87 2.08
C ARG A 446 -16.59 3.45 3.16
N TYR A 447 -17.33 2.36 2.93
CA TYR A 447 -18.25 1.79 3.92
C TYR A 447 -17.52 1.34 5.19
N GLN A 448 -16.40 0.63 5.05
CA GLN A 448 -15.57 0.21 6.18
C GLN A 448 -15.09 1.41 6.97
N ALA A 449 -14.52 2.43 6.31
CA ALA A 449 -14.06 3.66 6.96
C ALA A 449 -15.18 4.33 7.79
N GLN A 450 -16.40 4.43 7.25
CA GLN A 450 -17.55 5.02 7.95
C GLN A 450 -18.00 4.21 9.17
N LYS A 451 -17.77 2.89 9.19
CA LYS A 451 -18.17 1.99 10.28
C LYS A 451 -17.08 1.79 11.33
N LEU A 452 -15.83 2.08 11.00
CA LEU A 452 -14.72 2.00 11.95
C LEU A 452 -14.95 2.95 13.15
N GLY A 453 -14.56 2.49 14.34
CA GLY A 453 -14.54 3.30 15.55
C GLY A 453 -13.35 4.27 15.60
N GLN A 454 -12.72 4.40 16.77
CA GLN A 454 -11.48 5.17 16.97
C GLN A 454 -10.25 4.27 17.17
N THR A 455 -10.43 2.98 17.38
CA THR A 455 -9.38 1.98 17.60
C THR A 455 -9.47 0.88 16.55
N ASN A 456 -8.34 0.23 16.23
CA ASN A 456 -8.26 -0.84 15.22
C ASN A 456 -8.74 -0.41 13.82
N LEU A 457 -8.14 0.67 13.29
CA LEU A 457 -8.53 1.26 12.01
C LEU A 457 -7.88 0.48 10.86
N VAL A 458 -8.62 -0.44 10.25
CA VAL A 458 -8.13 -1.26 9.14
C VAL A 458 -9.21 -1.36 8.07
N VAL A 459 -8.80 -1.22 6.80
CA VAL A 459 -9.67 -1.37 5.62
C VAL A 459 -9.10 -2.39 4.64
N THR A 460 -9.92 -2.87 3.71
CA THR A 460 -9.55 -3.86 2.70
C THR A 460 -9.26 -3.18 1.36
N ASN A 461 -8.05 -3.32 0.81
CA ASN A 461 -7.74 -2.78 -0.52
C ASN A 461 -8.20 -3.72 -1.66
N ARG A 462 -8.04 -3.27 -2.92
CA ARG A 462 -8.45 -4.01 -4.13
C ARG A 462 -7.72 -5.34 -4.39
N VAL A 463 -6.67 -5.64 -3.64
CA VAL A 463 -5.98 -6.93 -3.69
C VAL A 463 -6.29 -7.80 -2.47
N ASN A 464 -7.37 -7.51 -1.73
CA ASN A 464 -7.79 -8.20 -0.51
C ASN A 464 -6.76 -8.11 0.64
N ALA A 465 -5.89 -7.10 0.63
CA ALA A 465 -4.96 -6.87 1.73
C ALA A 465 -5.57 -5.92 2.76
N LEU A 466 -5.29 -6.20 4.03
CA LEU A 466 -5.60 -5.29 5.14
C LEU A 466 -4.62 -4.12 5.14
N VAL A 467 -5.16 -2.91 5.14
CA VAL A 467 -4.39 -1.66 5.20
C VAL A 467 -4.69 -0.98 6.54
N PRO A 468 -3.73 -0.91 7.46
CA PRO A 468 -3.90 -0.14 8.69
C PRO A 468 -3.93 1.35 8.37
N LEU A 469 -4.79 2.07 9.06
CA LEU A 469 -5.00 3.50 8.88
C LEU A 469 -4.69 4.27 10.16
N GLN A 470 -4.26 5.51 9.97
CA GLN A 470 -4.32 6.56 10.99
C GLN A 470 -5.71 7.20 10.99
N LEU A 471 -6.06 7.85 12.11
CA LEU A 471 -7.40 8.43 12.28
C LEU A 471 -7.73 9.52 11.23
N HIS A 472 -6.74 10.30 10.80
CA HIS A 472 -6.93 11.29 9.75
C HIS A 472 -7.17 10.65 8.37
N GLU A 473 -6.47 9.55 8.07
CA GLU A 473 -6.64 8.80 6.81
C GLU A 473 -8.05 8.20 6.69
N LYS A 474 -8.61 7.69 7.81
CA LYS A 474 -10.01 7.25 7.87
C LYS A 474 -10.95 8.35 7.37
N TYR A 475 -10.84 9.56 7.91
CA TYR A 475 -11.71 10.68 7.51
C TYR A 475 -11.45 11.16 6.08
N ILE A 476 -10.21 11.08 5.59
CA ILE A 476 -9.91 11.37 4.19
C ILE A 476 -10.65 10.37 3.30
N ILE A 477 -10.50 9.06 3.60
CA ILE A 477 -11.12 7.96 2.85
C ILE A 477 -12.65 8.09 2.75
N GLU A 478 -13.32 8.51 3.83
CA GLU A 478 -14.76 8.78 3.84
C GLU A 478 -15.18 9.81 2.78
N LEU A 479 -14.29 10.73 2.41
CA LEU A 479 -14.52 11.80 1.44
C LEU A 479 -14.10 11.44 0.01
N LEU A 480 -13.41 10.31 -0.20
CA LEU A 480 -12.92 9.87 -1.51
C LEU A 480 -14.01 9.15 -2.33
N ASP A 481 -15.02 9.92 -2.75
CA ASP A 481 -16.20 9.44 -3.48
C ASP A 481 -16.16 9.74 -4.99
N GLY A 482 -15.07 10.36 -5.48
CA GLY A 482 -14.95 10.85 -6.86
C GLY A 482 -15.71 12.15 -7.14
N LYS A 483 -16.31 12.79 -6.13
CA LYS A 483 -17.03 14.06 -6.27
C LYS A 483 -16.25 15.23 -5.69
N ASN A 484 -15.64 15.03 -4.52
CA ASN A 484 -14.82 16.04 -3.85
C ASN A 484 -13.47 16.19 -4.57
N SER A 485 -13.05 17.44 -4.81
CA SER A 485 -11.67 17.71 -5.20
C SER A 485 -10.73 17.61 -4.00
N ILE A 486 -9.42 17.56 -4.25
CA ILE A 486 -8.40 17.55 -3.20
C ILE A 486 -8.59 18.75 -2.27
N GLU A 487 -8.88 19.94 -2.80
CA GLU A 487 -9.13 21.16 -2.02
C GLU A 487 -10.34 21.00 -1.09
N GLN A 488 -11.43 20.41 -1.59
CA GLN A 488 -12.64 20.20 -0.80
C GLN A 488 -12.43 19.15 0.30
N ILE A 489 -11.54 18.19 0.07
CA ILE A 489 -11.14 17.21 1.08
C ILE A 489 -10.30 17.91 2.15
N GLU A 490 -9.29 18.69 1.75
CA GLU A 490 -8.44 19.49 2.63
C GLU A 490 -9.28 20.39 3.56
N GLU A 491 -10.24 21.14 3.01
CA GLU A 491 -11.16 22.01 3.78
C GLU A 491 -11.95 21.22 4.82
N LYS A 492 -12.54 20.08 4.45
CA LYS A 492 -13.33 19.24 5.36
C LYS A 492 -12.49 18.56 6.43
N ILE A 493 -11.23 18.22 6.14
CA ILE A 493 -10.31 17.68 7.13
C ILE A 493 -9.86 18.79 8.09
N PHE A 494 -9.63 20.00 7.58
CA PHE A 494 -9.34 21.17 8.40
C PHE A 494 -10.47 21.47 9.39
N GLU A 495 -11.73 21.39 8.96
CA GLU A 495 -12.90 21.51 9.86
C GLU A 495 -12.87 20.48 11.00
N LYS A 496 -12.35 19.27 10.77
CA LYS A 496 -12.19 18.25 11.83
C LYS A 496 -11.08 18.60 12.82
N PHE A 497 -10.02 19.28 12.38
CA PHE A 497 -9.00 19.81 13.29
C PHE A 497 -9.56 20.95 14.14
N THR A 498 -10.26 21.92 13.54
CA THR A 498 -10.83 23.05 14.28
C THR A 498 -11.93 22.63 15.25
N ALA A 499 -12.68 21.58 14.91
CA ALA A 499 -13.67 20.96 15.81
C ALA A 499 -13.05 20.10 16.93
N GLY A 500 -11.72 19.91 16.96
CA GLY A 500 -11.03 19.07 17.95
C GLY A 500 -11.23 17.57 17.76
N VAL A 501 -11.77 17.14 16.61
CA VAL A 501 -11.94 15.71 16.25
C VAL A 501 -10.61 15.10 15.82
N LEU A 502 -9.75 15.89 15.17
CA LEU A 502 -8.38 15.56 14.84
C LEU A 502 -7.42 16.47 15.62
N VAL A 503 -6.26 15.93 15.98
CA VAL A 503 -5.20 16.65 16.69
C VAL A 503 -3.96 16.62 15.83
N ALA A 504 -3.38 17.79 15.55
CA ALA A 504 -2.11 17.90 14.87
C ALA A 504 -0.99 18.05 15.90
N SER A 505 0.16 17.45 15.64
CA SER A 505 1.33 17.57 16.49
C SER A 505 2.59 17.69 15.65
N ASN A 506 3.56 18.46 16.14
CA ASN A 506 4.93 18.49 15.63
C ASN A 506 5.89 17.97 16.71
N LYS A 507 7.21 18.11 16.50
CA LYS A 507 8.23 17.67 17.47
C LYS A 507 8.14 18.39 18.82
N ASP A 508 7.50 19.56 18.87
CA ASP A 508 7.39 20.43 20.05
C ASP A 508 6.03 20.28 20.78
N GLY A 509 5.10 19.49 20.24
CA GLY A 509 3.82 19.17 20.88
C GLY A 509 2.60 19.38 19.99
N ILE A 510 1.44 19.57 20.61
CA ILE A 510 0.15 19.75 19.92
C ILE A 510 0.09 21.15 19.32
N VAL A 511 -0.19 21.22 18.01
CA VAL A 511 -0.40 22.47 17.28
C VAL A 511 -1.88 22.85 17.41
N SER A 512 -2.16 23.94 18.11
CA SER A 512 -3.51 24.44 18.37
C SER A 512 -3.85 25.76 17.65
N ASP A 513 -2.86 26.35 16.96
CA ASP A 513 -3.04 27.60 16.23
C ASP A 513 -3.52 27.31 14.79
N GLU A 514 -4.71 27.82 14.46
CA GLU A 514 -5.34 27.72 13.16
C GLU A 514 -4.47 28.29 12.02
N GLN A 515 -3.64 29.30 12.30
CA GLN A 515 -2.69 29.87 11.34
C GLN A 515 -1.44 29.01 11.15
N LEU A 516 -1.05 28.21 12.14
CA LEU A 516 0.05 27.24 12.03
C LEU A 516 -0.37 25.94 11.34
N LEU A 517 -1.67 25.63 11.29
CA LEU A 517 -2.21 24.44 10.63
C LEU A 517 -2.36 24.60 9.11
N LYS A 518 -2.64 25.80 8.60
CA LYS A 518 -2.78 26.07 7.15
C LYS A 518 -1.50 25.79 6.33
N PRO A 519 -0.29 26.15 6.79
CA PRO A 519 0.97 25.84 6.11
C PRO A 519 1.23 24.35 5.86
N TYR A 520 0.71 23.46 6.72
CA TYR A 520 0.82 22.00 6.51
C TYR A 520 -0.05 21.47 5.36
N ILE A 521 -0.87 22.34 4.73
CA ILE A 521 -1.82 22.00 3.67
C ILE A 521 -1.65 22.91 2.42
N THR A 522 -0.87 23.99 2.47
CA THR A 522 -0.76 24.91 1.32
C THR A 522 0.28 24.48 0.29
N HIS A 523 -0.18 24.13 -0.91
CA HIS A 523 0.65 24.02 -2.10
C HIS A 523 0.79 25.42 -2.73
N PHE A 524 1.99 26.01 -2.70
CA PHE A 524 2.28 27.24 -3.46
C PHE A 524 2.04 27.06 -4.97
N GLU A 525 2.02 25.80 -5.45
CA GLU A 525 1.57 25.39 -6.79
C GLU A 525 0.10 25.76 -7.12
N LYS A 526 -0.72 26.17 -6.15
CA LYS A 526 -2.10 26.60 -6.40
C LYS A 526 -2.22 28.12 -6.57
N VAL A 527 -1.14 28.88 -6.33
CA VAL A 527 -1.15 30.34 -6.52
C VAL A 527 -1.01 30.66 -8.00
N LYS A 528 -2.11 31.09 -8.63
CA LYS A 528 -2.12 31.44 -10.07
C LYS A 528 -1.17 32.58 -10.38
N SER A 529 -0.45 32.50 -11.49
CA SER A 529 0.42 33.56 -12.02
C SER A 529 -0.36 34.88 -12.22
N LYS A 530 -1.54 34.77 -12.84
CA LYS A 530 -2.47 35.88 -13.05
C LYS A 530 -3.60 35.85 -12.02
N ALA A 531 -3.91 37.02 -11.50
CA ALA A 531 -5.10 37.24 -10.67
C ALA A 531 -6.28 37.71 -11.53
N GLU A 532 -6.61 39.01 -11.52
CA GLU A 532 -7.73 39.62 -12.25
C GLU A 532 -7.26 40.82 -13.09
N HIS A 533 -7.92 41.14 -14.21
CA HIS A 533 -7.72 42.39 -14.96
C HIS A 533 -6.23 42.81 -15.17
N GLU A 534 -5.39 41.85 -15.57
CA GLU A 534 -3.93 42.01 -15.80
C GLU A 534 -3.04 42.17 -14.55
N GLU A 535 -3.58 41.87 -13.36
CA GLU A 535 -2.82 41.73 -12.12
C GLU A 535 -2.09 40.38 -12.05
N ILE A 536 -1.00 40.36 -11.27
CA ILE A 536 -0.16 39.19 -11.02
C ILE A 536 -0.11 38.89 -9.52
N ASN A 537 0.07 37.62 -9.17
CA ASN A 537 0.46 37.25 -7.81
C ASN A 537 1.98 37.13 -7.75
N VAL A 538 2.58 37.67 -6.69
CA VAL A 538 4.03 37.61 -6.47
C VAL A 538 4.29 36.92 -5.15
N ILE A 539 5.03 35.82 -5.15
CA ILE A 539 5.50 35.14 -3.93
C ILE A 539 6.79 35.84 -3.50
N ILE A 540 6.81 36.39 -2.29
CA ILE A 540 7.94 37.18 -1.79
C ILE A 540 8.97 36.28 -1.11
N GLU A 541 10.22 36.38 -1.53
CA GLU A 541 11.35 35.64 -0.94
C GLU A 541 12.18 36.54 -0.02
N ILE A 542 12.42 37.79 -0.45
CA ILE A 542 13.27 38.73 0.28
C ILE A 542 12.48 40.00 0.61
N PRO A 543 12.27 40.29 1.90
CA PRO A 543 11.57 41.51 2.31
C PRO A 543 12.34 42.78 1.96
N MET A 544 11.63 43.87 1.68
CA MET A 544 12.22 45.19 1.49
C MET A 544 13.08 45.60 2.69
N ALA A 545 14.26 46.16 2.46
CA ALA A 545 15.15 46.65 3.54
C ALA A 545 15.52 45.58 4.59
N SER A 546 15.44 44.28 4.26
CA SER A 546 15.90 43.19 5.13
C SER A 546 17.43 43.14 5.23
N ASN A 547 17.97 42.43 6.22
CA ASN A 547 19.40 42.10 6.27
C ASN A 547 19.90 41.46 4.95
N PRO A 548 21.20 41.59 4.61
CA PRO A 548 21.79 41.16 3.34
C PRO A 548 21.90 39.63 3.24
N VAL A 549 20.75 38.95 3.17
CA VAL A 549 20.60 37.51 3.00
C VAL A 549 19.73 37.30 1.77
N LYS A 550 20.24 36.53 0.81
CA LYS A 550 19.43 36.03 -0.31
C LYS A 550 18.72 34.77 0.15
N TYR A 551 17.42 34.88 0.29
CA TYR A 551 16.52 33.74 0.48
C TYR A 551 16.02 33.26 -0.87
N GLU A 552 15.68 31.98 -0.95
CA GLU A 552 15.12 31.37 -2.15
C GLU A 552 14.10 30.31 -1.75
N MET A 553 13.01 30.21 -2.51
CA MET A 553 12.01 29.19 -2.32
C MET A 553 12.48 27.88 -2.95
N ASP A 554 12.62 26.84 -2.13
CA ASP A 554 12.82 25.49 -2.64
C ASP A 554 11.53 24.99 -3.30
N LYS A 555 11.61 24.67 -4.59
CA LYS A 555 10.44 24.37 -5.44
C LYS A 555 9.75 23.07 -5.02
N GLU A 556 10.50 22.09 -4.51
CA GLU A 556 9.97 20.77 -4.15
C GLU A 556 9.28 20.79 -2.78
N SER A 557 9.91 21.40 -1.77
CA SER A 557 9.35 21.46 -0.41
C SER A 557 8.41 22.63 -0.18
N GLY A 558 8.48 23.69 -1.00
CA GLY A 558 7.76 24.94 -0.77
C GLY A 558 8.27 25.71 0.46
N ALA A 559 9.49 25.43 0.93
CA ALA A 559 10.11 26.10 2.06
C ALA A 559 11.12 27.18 1.61
N ILE A 560 11.27 28.23 2.42
CA ILE A 560 12.26 29.28 2.19
C ILE A 560 13.62 28.85 2.76
N PHE A 561 14.61 28.71 1.89
CA PHE A 561 16.01 28.42 2.23
C PHE A 561 16.89 29.65 2.14
N VAL A 562 18.03 29.62 2.85
CA VAL A 562 19.10 30.59 2.67
C VAL A 562 19.94 30.14 1.49
N ASP A 563 19.89 30.88 0.37
CA ASP A 563 20.79 30.67 -0.78
C ASP A 563 22.21 31.14 -0.41
N ARG A 564 22.33 32.40 0.03
CA ARG A 564 23.60 32.96 0.48
C ARG A 564 23.47 34.21 1.35
N PHE A 565 24.48 34.45 2.17
CA PHE A 565 24.70 35.76 2.78
C PHE A 565 25.37 36.67 1.74
N MET A 566 24.74 37.81 1.40
CA MET A 566 25.29 38.73 0.42
C MET A 566 26.57 39.36 0.97
N GLN A 567 27.62 39.42 0.14
CA GLN A 567 28.92 39.97 0.56
C GLN A 567 28.94 41.50 0.56
N THR A 568 28.16 42.11 -0.33
CA THR A 568 27.97 43.57 -0.37
C THR A 568 26.91 43.97 0.66
N ALA A 569 27.21 44.96 1.50
CA ALA A 569 26.31 45.48 2.53
C ALA A 569 25.20 46.37 1.94
N MET A 570 24.32 45.77 1.13
CA MET A 570 23.19 46.41 0.46
C MET A 570 21.87 45.75 0.87
N PHE A 571 20.77 46.45 0.67
CA PHE A 571 19.42 45.98 1.00
C PHE A 571 18.50 46.15 -0.21
N TYR A 572 17.56 45.23 -0.40
CA TYR A 572 16.62 45.29 -1.52
C TYR A 572 15.72 46.53 -1.41
N PRO A 573 15.58 47.34 -2.49
CA PRO A 573 14.80 48.58 -2.48
C PRO A 573 13.27 48.37 -2.54
N GLY A 574 12.81 47.11 -2.63
CA GLY A 574 11.41 46.69 -2.60
C GLY A 574 11.31 45.23 -2.13
N ASN A 575 10.10 44.70 -2.00
CA ASN A 575 9.92 43.28 -1.69
C ASN A 575 10.21 42.48 -2.97
N TYR A 576 11.19 41.58 -2.90
CA TYR A 576 11.66 40.80 -4.03
C TYR A 576 11.08 39.40 -3.99
N GLY A 577 10.68 38.91 -5.16
CA GLY A 577 10.10 37.59 -5.32
C GLY A 577 9.81 37.31 -6.77
N PHE A 578 8.90 36.38 -7.03
CA PHE A 578 8.65 35.89 -8.38
C PHE A 578 7.17 35.62 -8.67
N ILE A 579 6.83 35.49 -9.96
CA ILE A 579 5.51 35.08 -10.42
C ILE A 579 5.44 33.55 -10.47
N PRO A 580 4.54 32.89 -9.72
CA PRO A 580 4.40 31.43 -9.77
C PRO A 580 3.92 30.96 -11.15
N HIS A 581 4.37 29.77 -11.57
CA HIS A 581 4.08 29.19 -12.90
C HIS A 581 4.45 30.11 -14.06
N SER A 582 5.64 30.68 -13.98
CA SER A 582 6.27 31.43 -15.06
C SER A 582 7.72 30.97 -15.19
N LEU A 583 8.32 31.19 -16.37
CA LEU A 583 9.69 30.82 -16.66
C LEU A 583 10.35 31.92 -17.52
N SER A 584 11.42 32.52 -17.04
CA SER A 584 12.32 33.43 -17.76
C SER A 584 13.25 32.65 -18.72
N GLU A 585 14.09 33.35 -19.48
CA GLU A 585 14.98 32.70 -20.47
C GLU A 585 16.10 31.87 -19.84
N ASP A 586 16.47 32.19 -18.60
CA ASP A 586 17.45 31.49 -17.78
C ASP A 586 16.90 30.22 -17.11
N GLY A 587 15.58 29.99 -17.19
CA GLY A 587 14.91 28.84 -16.56
C GLY A 587 14.43 29.10 -15.13
N ASP A 588 14.55 30.33 -14.62
CA ASP A 588 13.99 30.71 -13.33
C ASP A 588 12.61 31.38 -13.47
N PRO A 589 11.78 31.41 -12.42
CA PRO A 589 10.51 32.12 -12.47
C PRO A 589 10.70 33.62 -12.72
N VAL A 590 9.75 34.25 -13.40
CA VAL A 590 9.83 35.69 -13.73
C VAL A 590 9.93 36.52 -12.45
N ASP A 591 11.04 37.21 -12.31
CA ASP A 591 11.38 38.02 -11.13
C ASP A 591 10.58 39.31 -11.05
N VAL A 592 10.17 39.66 -9.83
CA VAL A 592 9.39 40.86 -9.54
C VAL A 592 9.90 41.58 -8.29
N LEU A 593 10.10 42.88 -8.44
CA LEU A 593 10.34 43.80 -7.35
C LEU A 593 9.07 44.63 -7.08
N VAL A 594 8.42 44.35 -5.95
CA VAL A 594 7.17 45.00 -5.54
C VAL A 594 7.48 46.20 -4.64
N MET A 595 7.15 47.40 -5.11
CA MET A 595 7.26 48.65 -4.33
C MET A 595 6.18 48.70 -3.27
N SER A 596 6.54 48.99 -2.03
CA SER A 596 5.57 49.10 -0.92
C SER A 596 6.11 50.02 0.17
N HIS A 597 5.25 50.40 1.12
CA HIS A 597 5.65 51.20 2.27
C HIS A 597 6.36 50.39 3.38
N TYR A 598 6.16 49.08 3.42
CA TYR A 598 6.61 48.20 4.50
C TYR A 598 7.14 46.86 3.97
N PRO A 599 8.15 46.26 4.62
CA PRO A 599 8.51 44.87 4.35
C PRO A 599 7.35 43.93 4.66
N VAL A 600 7.26 42.83 3.92
CA VAL A 600 6.37 41.71 4.22
C VAL A 600 7.16 40.45 4.59
N VAL A 601 6.49 39.45 5.15
CA VAL A 601 7.16 38.20 5.54
C VAL A 601 7.52 37.33 4.31
N PRO A 602 8.67 36.63 4.32
CA PRO A 602 8.99 35.64 3.28
C PRO A 602 7.90 34.57 3.15
N GLY A 603 7.68 34.09 1.93
CA GLY A 603 6.64 33.10 1.58
C GLY A 603 5.23 33.66 1.46
N CYS A 604 5.00 34.96 1.69
CA CYS A 604 3.67 35.55 1.47
C CYS A 604 3.44 35.92 0.00
N VAL A 605 2.16 36.08 -0.36
CA VAL A 605 1.74 36.47 -1.72
C VAL A 605 1.24 37.91 -1.73
N ILE A 606 1.80 38.75 -2.60
CA ILE A 606 1.29 40.10 -2.88
C ILE A 606 0.59 40.12 -4.24
N ARG A 607 -0.71 40.46 -4.25
CA ARG A 607 -1.44 40.77 -5.48
C ARG A 607 -0.99 42.13 -5.99
N SER A 608 -0.40 42.15 -7.18
CA SER A 608 0.37 43.29 -7.68
C SER A 608 -0.01 43.64 -9.12
N ARG A 609 0.22 44.90 -9.49
CA ARG A 609 0.08 45.41 -10.86
C ARG A 609 1.45 45.81 -11.40
N PRO A 610 1.88 45.29 -12.56
CA PRO A 610 3.14 45.69 -13.18
C PRO A 610 3.07 47.15 -13.67
N ILE A 611 4.18 47.87 -13.56
CA ILE A 611 4.33 49.27 -14.00
C ILE A 611 5.50 49.49 -14.97
N GLY A 612 6.37 48.49 -15.13
CA GLY A 612 7.48 48.47 -16.09
C GLY A 612 8.46 47.37 -15.76
N VAL A 613 9.62 47.38 -16.43
CA VAL A 613 10.65 46.35 -16.24
C VAL A 613 12.05 46.96 -16.37
N LEU A 614 12.98 46.48 -15.54
CA LEU A 614 14.41 46.77 -15.68
C LEU A 614 15.05 45.63 -16.46
N MET A 615 15.69 45.94 -17.59
CA MET A 615 16.45 44.99 -18.39
C MET A 615 17.92 45.04 -17.98
N MET A 616 18.51 43.87 -17.74
CA MET A 616 19.91 43.72 -17.40
C MET A 616 20.51 42.48 -18.07
N GLU A 617 21.83 42.40 -18.05
CA GLU A 617 22.61 41.25 -18.50
C GLU A 617 23.59 40.88 -17.40
N ASP A 618 23.71 39.60 -17.10
CA ASP A 618 24.63 39.06 -16.10
C ASP A 618 25.41 37.85 -16.65
N GLU A 619 26.16 37.14 -15.79
CA GLU A 619 26.94 35.98 -16.20
C GLU A 619 26.14 34.84 -16.87
N SER A 620 24.81 34.81 -16.71
CA SER A 620 23.90 33.77 -17.22
C SER A 620 23.13 34.20 -18.46
N GLY A 621 23.21 35.49 -18.86
CA GLY A 621 22.55 36.01 -20.06
C GLY A 621 21.69 37.24 -19.78
N LEU A 622 20.63 37.41 -20.56
CA LEU A 622 19.64 38.46 -20.35
C LEU A 622 18.77 38.14 -19.14
N ASP A 623 18.53 39.15 -18.31
CA ASP A 623 17.75 39.04 -17.09
C ASP A 623 16.80 40.26 -16.95
N GLU A 624 15.55 40.00 -16.60
CA GLU A 624 14.51 41.01 -16.43
C GLU A 624 14.00 41.09 -14.99
N LYS A 625 13.85 42.31 -14.47
CA LYS A 625 13.21 42.54 -13.16
C LYS A 625 11.94 43.34 -13.34
N ILE A 626 10.78 42.66 -13.26
CA ILE A 626 9.47 43.33 -13.35
C ILE A 626 9.32 44.26 -12.14
N ILE A 627 8.93 45.51 -12.38
CA ILE A 627 8.56 46.43 -11.30
C ILE A 627 7.05 46.45 -11.16
N ALA A 628 6.57 46.23 -9.94
CA ALA A 628 5.15 46.20 -9.64
C ALA A 628 4.81 47.00 -8.38
N VAL A 629 3.53 47.33 -8.24
CA VAL A 629 2.95 47.94 -7.03
C VAL A 629 1.75 47.13 -6.55
N PRO A 630 1.40 47.14 -5.26
CA PRO A 630 0.18 46.52 -4.76
C PRO A 630 -1.05 47.02 -5.49
N VAL A 631 -2.07 46.17 -5.60
CA VAL A 631 -3.38 46.58 -6.13
C VAL A 631 -4.06 47.56 -5.17
N SER A 632 -5.00 48.36 -5.70
CA SER A 632 -5.73 49.40 -4.94
C SER A 632 -6.40 48.90 -3.66
N LYS A 633 -6.86 47.64 -3.66
CA LYS A 633 -7.48 46.99 -2.50
C LYS A 633 -6.50 46.77 -1.34
N LEU A 634 -5.22 46.56 -1.65
CA LEU A 634 -4.17 46.35 -0.64
C LEU A 634 -3.61 47.69 -0.14
N ASP A 635 -3.32 48.61 -1.07
CA ASP A 635 -2.82 49.94 -0.71
C ASP A 635 -3.23 50.97 -1.77
N ILE A 636 -4.26 51.77 -1.45
CA ILE A 636 -4.81 52.80 -2.33
C ILE A 636 -3.81 53.92 -2.65
N THR A 637 -2.74 54.07 -1.85
CA THR A 637 -1.75 55.13 -2.05
C THR A 637 -0.92 54.92 -3.33
N PHE A 638 -0.91 53.71 -3.89
CA PHE A 638 -0.24 53.38 -5.15
C PHE A 638 -1.13 53.58 -6.40
N ASP A 639 -2.38 54.05 -6.25
CA ASP A 639 -3.29 54.25 -7.38
C ASP A 639 -2.79 55.28 -8.39
N SER A 640 -2.05 56.29 -7.93
CA SER A 640 -1.44 57.31 -8.79
C SER A 640 -0.24 56.79 -9.59
N ILE A 641 0.34 55.64 -9.20
CA ILE A 641 1.54 55.08 -9.83
C ILE A 641 1.14 54.19 -11.00
N LYS A 642 1.05 54.75 -12.21
CA LYS A 642 0.58 54.01 -13.40
C LYS A 642 1.71 53.37 -14.20
N ASP A 643 2.90 53.96 -14.17
CA ASP A 643 4.08 53.57 -14.92
C ASP A 643 5.38 53.90 -14.14
N LEU A 644 6.53 53.59 -14.73
CA LEU A 644 7.84 53.92 -14.14
C LEU A 644 8.09 55.42 -13.97
N ASP A 645 7.50 56.28 -14.81
CA ASP A 645 7.69 57.74 -14.71
C ASP A 645 6.92 58.34 -13.54
N SER A 646 5.92 57.62 -13.05
CA SER A 646 5.22 57.93 -11.81
C SER A 646 6.08 57.69 -10.56
N LEU A 647 7.18 56.92 -10.66
CA LEU A 647 8.12 56.72 -9.56
C LEU A 647 9.06 57.91 -9.40
N CYS A 648 9.44 58.20 -8.15
CA CYS A 648 10.48 59.18 -7.85
C CYS A 648 11.76 58.87 -8.66
N PRO A 649 12.33 59.83 -9.42
CA PRO A 649 13.55 59.60 -10.21
C PRO A 649 14.71 59.04 -9.39
N MET A 650 14.85 59.47 -8.13
CA MET A 650 15.86 58.97 -7.21
C MET A 650 15.62 57.50 -6.83
N LEU A 651 14.37 57.06 -6.70
CA LEU A 651 14.06 55.65 -6.44
C LEU A 651 14.46 54.78 -7.64
N ARG A 652 14.19 55.22 -8.88
CA ARG A 652 14.66 54.54 -10.09
C ARG A 652 16.19 54.42 -10.11
N GLN A 653 16.90 55.49 -9.79
CA GLN A 653 18.37 55.46 -9.69
C GLN A 653 18.86 54.50 -8.59
N ARG A 654 18.18 54.43 -7.45
CA ARG A 654 18.51 53.48 -6.37
C ARG A 654 18.29 52.03 -6.78
N ILE A 655 17.25 51.74 -7.55
CA ILE A 655 17.00 50.38 -8.07
C ILE A 655 18.11 49.98 -9.05
N VAL A 656 18.46 50.85 -10.00
CA VAL A 656 19.57 50.63 -10.94
C VAL A 656 20.87 50.38 -10.17
N HIS A 657 21.21 51.27 -9.25
CA HIS A 657 22.43 51.15 -8.44
C HIS A 657 22.45 49.86 -7.61
N PHE A 658 21.31 49.42 -7.08
CA PHE A 658 21.24 48.14 -6.37
C PHE A 658 21.62 46.97 -7.28
N PHE A 659 20.95 46.80 -8.42
CA PHE A 659 21.20 45.67 -9.31
C PHE A 659 22.58 45.73 -10.00
N GLU A 660 23.13 46.92 -10.26
CA GLU A 660 24.49 47.04 -10.80
C GLU A 660 25.58 46.60 -9.80
N HIS A 661 25.36 46.76 -8.49
CA HIS A 661 26.42 46.63 -7.49
C HIS A 661 26.25 45.50 -6.45
N TYR A 662 25.06 44.89 -6.34
CA TYR A 662 24.81 43.89 -5.27
C TYR A 662 25.70 42.64 -5.36
N LYS A 663 26.25 42.33 -6.54
CA LYS A 663 27.18 41.22 -6.81
C LYS A 663 28.66 41.64 -6.84
N ASP A 664 29.03 42.90 -6.61
CA ASP A 664 30.41 43.43 -6.81
C ASP A 664 31.51 42.67 -6.07
N LEU A 665 31.21 42.14 -4.88
CA LEU A 665 32.16 41.38 -4.08
C LEU A 665 32.09 39.86 -4.34
N GLU A 666 31.09 39.39 -5.07
CA GLU A 666 30.95 37.97 -5.43
C GLU A 666 31.91 37.59 -6.57
N LYS A 667 32.91 36.75 -6.26
CA LYS A 667 33.95 36.37 -7.21
C LYS A 667 33.37 35.73 -8.48
N GLY A 668 33.61 36.38 -9.62
CA GLY A 668 33.25 35.86 -10.94
C GLY A 668 31.84 36.22 -11.41
N LYS A 669 31.07 36.99 -10.62
CA LYS A 669 29.75 37.49 -11.00
C LYS A 669 29.82 38.96 -11.41
N TRP A 670 28.94 39.36 -12.31
CA TRP A 670 28.85 40.74 -12.78
C TRP A 670 27.44 41.03 -13.27
N VAL A 671 27.03 42.29 -13.21
CA VAL A 671 25.75 42.73 -13.76
C VAL A 671 25.97 44.00 -14.55
N LYS A 672 25.25 44.12 -15.66
CA LYS A 672 25.17 45.34 -16.45
C LYS A 672 23.71 45.69 -16.73
N VAL A 673 23.26 46.83 -16.25
CA VAL A 673 21.92 47.33 -16.57
C VAL A 673 21.90 47.84 -18.02
N ILE A 674 20.94 47.34 -18.79
CA ILE A 674 20.70 47.76 -20.18
C ILE A 674 19.82 49.02 -20.18
N GLY A 675 18.76 49.02 -19.38
CA GLY A 675 17.85 50.17 -19.27
C GLY A 675 16.46 49.79 -18.79
N TRP A 676 15.58 50.80 -18.79
CA TRP A 676 14.17 50.66 -18.43
C TRP A 676 13.31 50.45 -19.66
N GLU A 677 12.34 49.55 -19.54
CA GLU A 677 11.28 49.33 -20.54
C GLU A 677 9.90 49.54 -19.92
N ASN A 678 8.92 49.84 -20.78
CA ASN A 678 7.60 50.28 -20.34
C ASN A 678 6.72 49.12 -19.80
N VAL A 679 5.54 49.47 -19.28
CA VAL A 679 4.56 48.51 -18.76
C VAL A 679 4.08 47.49 -19.80
N GLN A 680 4.06 47.86 -21.08
CA GLN A 680 3.63 46.97 -22.15
C GLN A 680 4.65 45.85 -22.35
N LYS A 681 5.95 46.19 -22.37
CA LYS A 681 7.03 45.21 -22.43
C LYS A 681 7.05 44.29 -21.21
N ALA A 682 6.81 44.84 -20.02
CA ALA A 682 6.68 44.03 -18.79
C ALA A 682 5.55 42.98 -18.92
N LYS A 683 4.38 43.37 -19.43
CA LYS A 683 3.25 42.45 -19.66
C LYS A 683 3.58 41.39 -20.71
N GLU A 684 4.30 41.74 -21.77
CA GLU A 684 4.77 40.80 -22.79
C GLU A 684 5.65 39.72 -22.16
N LEU A 685 6.69 40.12 -21.41
CA LEU A 685 7.61 39.19 -20.74
C LEU A 685 6.90 38.27 -19.74
N ILE A 686 5.96 38.81 -18.95
CA ILE A 686 5.12 38.00 -18.04
C ILE A 686 4.31 36.96 -18.82
N ASN A 687 3.69 37.35 -19.93
CA ASN A 687 2.88 36.44 -20.74
C ASN A 687 3.72 35.37 -21.44
N GLU A 688 4.90 35.74 -21.95
CA GLU A 688 5.88 34.83 -22.52
C GLU A 688 6.34 33.82 -21.46
N GLY A 689 6.69 34.30 -20.27
CA GLY A 689 7.13 33.42 -19.18
C GLY A 689 6.04 32.46 -18.69
N ILE A 690 4.80 32.92 -18.58
CA ILE A 690 3.66 32.04 -18.28
C ILE A 690 3.42 31.02 -19.39
N SER A 691 3.68 31.39 -20.66
CA SER A 691 3.52 30.48 -21.78
C SER A 691 4.63 29.42 -21.81
N ARG A 692 5.88 29.80 -21.53
CA ARG A 692 7.02 28.88 -21.40
C ARG A 692 6.84 27.87 -20.28
N ALA A 693 6.27 28.28 -19.14
CA ALA A 693 6.01 27.36 -18.03
C ALA A 693 4.90 26.32 -18.32
N LYS A 694 4.15 26.47 -19.41
CA LYS A 694 3.08 25.54 -19.82
C LYS A 694 3.49 24.56 -20.92
N SER A 695 4.56 24.86 -21.63
CA SER A 695 5.13 24.04 -22.71
C SER A 695 6.12 23.03 -22.15
#